data_AF-A0A871BHM7-F1
#
_entry.id   AF-A0A871BHM7-F1
#
_cell.length_a   1.000
_cell.length_b   1.000
_cell.length_c   1.000
_cell.angle_alpha   90.00
_cell.angle_beta   90.00
_cell.angle_gamma   90.00
#
_symmetry.space_group_name_H-M   'P 1'
#
loop_
_entity.id
_entity.type
_entity.pdbx_description
1 polymer ?
#
loop_
_entity_poly.entity_id
_entity_poly.type
_entity_poly.pdbx_seq_one_letter_code
_entity_poly.pdbx_strand_id
1 'polypeptide(L)'
;MNLPERIFAVGGAGKAITLQLLEADWVIDEVLKPRPNPQRVTVTVIDTAAGEHNEDLERIREIRQQITERERELRDPSKGRTGTINVEYKLVVDDIQLNGEIDLLGDDTVPRIASGNGMDEENWWLRPQHINENLDFAKGVVRKRGLGKAIFYKAYAEDDEISTYVDLPDKGKVAMIVGLGGGTGSGTFIRLARMLKQQQRTAEITLFGVLPNHTEGTEERTNGYAALSELEHMSLSGEQIFKDRILLPIDPTGFDGKRGNRIETGQFLQELDEALIYLITAYYNTQGLEDPFVGSPDYAPFTIGIPQVLRYNVDAINEARESLHDILSQKGEALDAEETLYSDIDRFLSRHYTTDRTAGTNLRDIDETDLEDRLNAVEELIEFDLFDELGYHSLDVFGTVLRDAKQEGESVTEQIQIAADSLRAGGHRQSVGDEGFVDDIDETLSEILEQQIRLLGHRKELLERKKAIDNGQVRKTVDYLLMVGSDAVNPGVQLSRLEGKLDDVKSKRERLADELEETREELERQRAEQSEAVRQRTDEWKRAVRHDHEELGELSELNVRQRLNDLQSALENYSSEIANVESGDELQNISDGKVISALEALVSDLDSAGVDFHEQQQQIKRSTKALKDARESQLEMNSEAGRLEQINPFDNSTEEQRKKSMQHYRRKKIELDDNGVFSISEPGPTFTCEVVFSADNIDQRVNQQERDVVNQLVSSVRSELSEPQQRDLDRFKSAVERGEDLDRLSQMVSDMLESDILGTEAVEERREELESEIDDLDSDIDVFEATADLFQDLNNIRSEYEQKQSEFEERRNSHGEVSTTPVSTADESYVYVKNIKPEDVLRTTGDVDIAESDLFKNAEETQRLQANLEELASNARNQKYTGLRRRKFSQGNARYNDIQIRIAAQSRAMDQLGADELDLQDIFQGSYDVGNGGAGNKDYTAWTCEFGDSWDIGLSVFVDGIFLDNIRKVSDADGYRDGYKQQQRKLGDDILVHHSYLLDEGKYVRRSDVLNMEDPDDVSFFLRDEHQVVDELLNDYYDIVHTNEPKTDAESELDTHPLERNE
;
A
#
# COMPACT_ATOMS: atom_id res chain seq x y z
N MET A 1 5.92 -51.29 -5.68
CA MET A 1 4.54 -51.74 -5.38
C MET A 1 4.04 -52.85 -6.32
N ASN A 2 3.12 -53.71 -5.84
CA ASN A 2 2.25 -54.65 -6.55
C ASN A 2 0.77 -54.31 -6.25
N LEU A 3 -0.08 -54.37 -7.27
CA LEU A 3 -1.54 -54.26 -7.14
C LEU A 3 -2.20 -55.47 -7.83
N PRO A 4 -3.47 -55.79 -7.52
CA PRO A 4 -4.22 -56.80 -8.26
C PRO A 4 -4.40 -56.35 -9.72
N GLU A 5 -4.45 -57.32 -10.64
CA GLU A 5 -4.61 -57.03 -12.07
C GLU A 5 -5.98 -56.44 -12.39
N ARG A 6 -6.99 -56.78 -11.56
CA ARG A 6 -8.37 -56.30 -11.67
C ARG A 6 -8.85 -55.77 -10.32
N ILE A 7 -9.45 -54.59 -10.34
CA ILE A 7 -10.15 -53.98 -9.20
C ILE A 7 -11.59 -53.73 -9.62
N PHE A 8 -12.54 -54.34 -8.93
CA PHE A 8 -13.97 -54.10 -9.11
C PHE A 8 -14.48 -53.18 -8.00
N ALA A 9 -14.88 -51.97 -8.38
CA ALA A 9 -15.46 -50.98 -7.50
C ALA A 9 -16.97 -51.01 -7.65
N VAL A 10 -17.72 -51.46 -6.64
CA VAL A 10 -19.16 -51.72 -6.79
C VAL A 10 -20.00 -50.82 -5.88
N GLY A 11 -20.81 -49.97 -6.52
CA GLY A 11 -21.65 -48.95 -5.86
C GLY A 11 -20.85 -47.78 -5.30
N GLY A 12 -21.56 -46.83 -4.67
CA GLY A 12 -20.98 -45.53 -4.27
C GLY A 12 -19.73 -45.57 -3.40
N ALA A 13 -19.69 -46.40 -2.35
CA ALA A 13 -18.50 -46.49 -1.48
C ALA A 13 -17.30 -47.11 -2.21
N GLY A 14 -17.53 -48.17 -2.99
CA GLY A 14 -16.47 -48.79 -3.79
C GLY A 14 -15.92 -47.82 -4.84
N LYS A 15 -16.81 -47.06 -5.50
CA LYS A 15 -16.47 -46.01 -6.45
C LYS A 15 -15.57 -44.95 -5.82
N ALA A 16 -15.98 -44.35 -4.70
CA ALA A 16 -15.25 -43.28 -4.03
C ALA A 16 -13.81 -43.67 -3.67
N ILE A 17 -13.62 -44.78 -2.94
CA ILE A 17 -12.30 -45.31 -2.55
C ILE A 17 -11.42 -45.58 -3.78
N THR A 18 -11.99 -46.15 -4.83
CA THR A 18 -11.20 -46.56 -6.00
C THR A 18 -10.84 -45.38 -6.91
N LEU A 19 -11.70 -44.37 -7.01
CA LEU A 19 -11.35 -43.13 -7.70
C LEU A 19 -10.26 -42.38 -6.92
N GLN A 20 -10.33 -42.32 -5.58
CA GLN A 20 -9.26 -41.77 -4.75
C GLN A 20 -7.93 -42.50 -4.97
N LEU A 21 -7.94 -43.84 -5.04
CA LEU A 21 -6.76 -44.65 -5.37
C LEU A 21 -6.15 -44.30 -6.73
N LEU A 22 -6.97 -43.92 -7.70
CA LEU A 22 -6.54 -43.54 -9.05
C LEU A 22 -6.15 -42.06 -9.19
N GLU A 23 -6.43 -41.23 -8.20
CA GLU A 23 -6.02 -39.82 -8.14
C GLU A 23 -4.70 -39.63 -7.40
N ALA A 24 -4.37 -40.57 -6.50
CA ALA A 24 -3.11 -40.58 -5.80
C ALA A 24 -1.93 -40.74 -6.78
N ASP A 25 -1.18 -39.66 -6.98
CA ASP A 25 -0.04 -39.59 -7.90
C ASP A 25 0.99 -40.68 -7.63
N TRP A 26 1.32 -40.93 -6.36
CA TRP A 26 2.30 -41.94 -5.98
C TRP A 26 1.86 -43.37 -6.38
N VAL A 27 0.55 -43.66 -6.40
CA VAL A 27 0.01 -44.96 -6.84
C VAL A 27 0.16 -45.07 -8.36
N ILE A 28 -0.24 -44.04 -9.09
CA ILE A 28 -0.11 -43.98 -10.55
C ILE A 28 1.35 -44.17 -10.95
N ASP A 29 2.26 -43.42 -10.33
CA ASP A 29 3.68 -43.44 -10.61
C ASP A 29 4.28 -44.82 -10.35
N GLU A 30 3.96 -45.45 -9.22
CA GLU A 30 4.49 -46.77 -8.88
C GLU A 30 4.01 -47.87 -9.84
N VAL A 31 2.77 -47.79 -10.33
CA VAL A 31 2.23 -48.74 -11.34
C VAL A 31 2.83 -48.48 -12.71
N LEU A 32 2.96 -47.22 -13.14
CA LEU A 32 3.46 -46.83 -14.46
C LEU A 32 4.99 -46.93 -14.57
N LYS A 33 5.71 -46.92 -13.45
CA LYS A 33 7.17 -47.03 -13.35
C LYS A 33 7.74 -48.05 -14.35
N PRO A 34 8.67 -47.66 -15.26
CA PRO A 34 9.19 -48.57 -16.26
C PRO A 34 9.90 -49.79 -15.65
N ARG A 35 9.49 -50.99 -16.06
CA ARG A 35 10.06 -52.27 -15.60
C ARG A 35 10.21 -53.26 -16.76
N PRO A 36 11.07 -54.29 -16.64
CA PRO A 36 11.16 -55.36 -17.64
C PRO A 36 9.84 -56.11 -17.83
N ASN A 37 9.12 -56.34 -16.73
CA ASN A 37 7.76 -56.89 -16.70
C ASN A 37 6.82 -55.79 -16.20
N PRO A 38 6.19 -55.01 -17.10
CA PRO A 38 5.30 -53.92 -16.71
C PRO A 38 4.04 -54.45 -16.03
N GLN A 39 3.55 -53.71 -15.04
CA GLN A 39 2.29 -54.03 -14.39
C GLN A 39 1.11 -53.59 -15.26
N ARG A 40 -0.01 -54.29 -15.11
CA ARG A 40 -1.28 -53.95 -15.75
C ARG A 40 -2.37 -54.01 -14.70
N VAL A 41 -3.01 -52.87 -14.48
CA VAL A 41 -4.15 -52.72 -13.58
C VAL A 41 -5.34 -52.29 -14.42
N THR A 42 -6.47 -52.96 -14.23
CA THR A 42 -7.76 -52.47 -14.75
C THR A 42 -8.73 -52.28 -13.61
N VAL A 43 -9.23 -51.07 -13.51
CA VAL A 43 -10.28 -50.69 -12.59
C VAL A 43 -11.58 -50.68 -13.34
N THR A 44 -12.56 -51.45 -12.86
CA THR A 44 -13.92 -51.48 -13.40
C THR A 44 -14.88 -50.99 -12.31
N VAL A 45 -15.46 -49.82 -12.53
CA VAL A 45 -16.48 -49.22 -11.67
C VAL A 45 -17.86 -49.65 -12.17
N ILE A 46 -18.65 -50.27 -11.29
CA ILE A 46 -20.02 -50.70 -11.56
C ILE A 46 -20.96 -49.96 -10.60
N ASP A 47 -21.79 -49.07 -11.14
CA ASP A 47 -22.73 -48.27 -10.35
C ASP A 47 -24.13 -48.25 -10.96
N THR A 48 -25.07 -47.67 -10.25
CA THR A 48 -26.49 -47.49 -10.61
C THR A 48 -26.97 -46.07 -10.34
N ALA A 49 -26.12 -45.19 -9.80
CA ALA A 49 -26.47 -43.83 -9.43
C ALA A 49 -26.39 -42.87 -10.63
N ALA A 50 -27.49 -42.77 -11.38
CA ALA A 50 -27.56 -41.95 -12.59
C ALA A 50 -27.38 -40.43 -12.34
N GLY A 51 -27.71 -39.95 -11.13
CA GLY A 51 -27.59 -38.52 -10.80
C GLY A 51 -26.15 -38.03 -10.63
N GLU A 52 -25.21 -38.93 -10.36
CA GLU A 52 -23.78 -38.65 -10.17
C GLU A 52 -22.98 -38.91 -11.46
N HIS A 53 -23.63 -39.39 -12.53
CA HIS A 53 -22.98 -39.91 -13.74
C HIS A 53 -22.07 -38.91 -14.47
N ASN A 54 -22.54 -37.66 -14.65
CA ASN A 54 -21.75 -36.65 -15.38
C ASN A 54 -20.50 -36.24 -14.60
N GLU A 55 -20.63 -36.07 -13.28
CA GLU A 55 -19.54 -35.75 -12.36
C GLU A 55 -18.53 -36.90 -12.31
N ASP A 56 -19.00 -38.15 -12.20
CA ASP A 56 -18.16 -39.35 -12.25
C ASP A 56 -17.37 -39.42 -13.58
N LEU A 57 -18.01 -39.15 -14.72
CA LEU A 57 -17.35 -39.17 -16.02
C LEU A 57 -16.33 -38.04 -16.19
N GLU A 58 -16.57 -36.88 -15.58
CA GLU A 58 -15.62 -35.76 -15.55
C GLU A 58 -14.38 -36.14 -14.74
N ARG A 59 -14.58 -36.60 -13.51
CA ARG A 59 -13.51 -37.11 -12.63
C ARG A 59 -12.68 -38.22 -13.29
N ILE A 60 -13.32 -39.16 -13.97
CA ILE A 60 -12.62 -40.23 -14.72
C ILE A 60 -11.83 -39.70 -15.92
N ARG A 61 -12.30 -38.64 -16.60
CA ARG A 61 -11.54 -38.02 -17.69
C ARG A 61 -10.29 -37.34 -17.16
N GLU A 62 -10.38 -36.64 -16.03
CA GLU A 62 -9.26 -36.01 -15.33
C GLU A 62 -8.22 -37.07 -14.92
N ILE A 63 -8.66 -38.15 -14.26
CA ILE A 63 -7.80 -39.30 -13.92
C ILE A 63 -7.10 -39.87 -15.16
N ARG A 64 -7.82 -40.09 -16.27
CA ARG A 64 -7.22 -40.61 -17.52
C ARG A 64 -6.19 -39.64 -18.12
N GLN A 65 -6.44 -38.34 -18.00
CA GLN A 65 -5.50 -37.31 -18.45
C GLN A 65 -4.24 -37.34 -17.59
N GLN A 66 -4.38 -37.35 -16.26
CA GLN A 66 -3.28 -37.46 -15.29
C GLN A 66 -2.43 -38.72 -15.55
N ILE A 67 -3.06 -39.89 -15.71
CA ILE A 67 -2.37 -41.14 -16.07
C ILE A 67 -1.57 -40.99 -17.38
N THR A 68 -2.15 -40.35 -18.40
CA THR A 68 -1.49 -40.15 -19.70
C THR A 68 -0.30 -39.19 -19.61
N GLU A 69 -0.40 -38.17 -18.76
CA GLU A 69 0.65 -37.19 -18.50
C GLU A 69 1.82 -37.84 -17.75
N ARG A 70 1.54 -38.49 -16.61
CA ARG A 70 2.53 -39.25 -15.83
C ARG A 70 3.19 -40.36 -16.64
N GLU A 71 2.46 -41.09 -17.49
CA GLU A 71 3.06 -42.12 -18.37
C GLU A 71 4.12 -41.51 -19.32
N ARG A 72 3.89 -40.29 -19.83
CA ARG A 72 4.85 -39.60 -20.72
C ARG A 72 6.09 -39.14 -19.95
N GLU A 73 5.91 -38.61 -18.74
CA GLU A 73 6.99 -38.14 -17.87
C GLU A 73 7.91 -39.29 -17.46
N LEU A 74 7.33 -40.42 -17.05
CA LEU A 74 8.06 -41.57 -16.54
C LEU A 74 8.70 -42.44 -17.64
N ARG A 75 8.41 -42.17 -18.93
CA ARG A 75 8.86 -43.02 -20.04
C ARG A 75 10.38 -42.99 -20.19
N ASP A 76 11.02 -44.05 -19.70
CA ASP A 76 12.46 -44.29 -19.90
C ASP A 76 12.69 -45.62 -20.63
N PRO A 77 12.95 -45.60 -21.96
CA PRO A 77 13.21 -46.80 -22.75
C PRO A 77 14.41 -47.63 -22.27
N SER A 78 15.32 -47.04 -21.48
CA SER A 78 16.47 -47.74 -20.94
C SER A 78 16.15 -48.60 -19.71
N LYS A 79 15.08 -48.26 -18.97
CA LYS A 79 14.65 -48.96 -17.75
C LYS A 79 13.54 -50.00 -17.98
N GLY A 80 12.83 -49.93 -19.11
CA GLY A 80 11.83 -50.92 -19.49
C GLY A 80 10.64 -50.32 -20.25
N ARG A 81 9.49 -51.00 -20.20
CA ARG A 81 8.21 -50.43 -20.65
C ARG A 81 7.45 -49.91 -19.45
N THR A 82 6.68 -48.84 -19.66
CA THR A 82 5.72 -48.32 -18.68
C THR A 82 4.65 -49.36 -18.38
N GLY A 83 4.13 -49.31 -17.15
CA GLY A 83 2.90 -50.02 -16.77
C GLY A 83 1.68 -49.50 -17.51
N THR A 84 0.53 -50.13 -17.28
CA THR A 84 -0.75 -49.69 -17.88
C THR A 84 -1.85 -49.68 -16.84
N ILE A 85 -2.59 -48.57 -16.78
CA ILE A 85 -3.79 -48.39 -15.95
C ILE A 85 -4.96 -48.15 -16.88
N ASN A 86 -5.96 -49.03 -16.83
CA ASN A 86 -7.20 -48.87 -17.58
C ASN A 86 -8.33 -48.60 -16.59
N VAL A 87 -9.14 -47.58 -16.87
CA VAL A 87 -10.33 -47.24 -16.07
C VAL A 87 -11.57 -47.47 -16.92
N GLU A 88 -12.45 -48.34 -16.46
CA GLU A 88 -13.73 -48.68 -17.06
C GLU A 88 -14.85 -48.27 -16.11
N TYR A 89 -15.92 -47.68 -16.64
CA TYR A 89 -17.06 -47.26 -15.86
C TYR A 89 -18.33 -47.70 -16.56
N LYS A 90 -19.15 -48.48 -15.84
CA LYS A 90 -20.44 -48.94 -16.31
C LYS A 90 -21.53 -48.55 -15.33
N LEU A 91 -22.40 -47.66 -15.79
CA LEU A 91 -23.67 -47.38 -15.13
C LEU A 91 -24.68 -48.43 -15.62
N VAL A 92 -25.06 -49.34 -14.72
CA VAL A 92 -25.86 -50.54 -15.03
C VAL A 92 -27.25 -50.20 -15.57
N VAL A 93 -27.73 -48.97 -15.32
CA VAL A 93 -29.08 -48.52 -15.69
C VAL A 93 -29.15 -47.83 -17.06
N ASP A 94 -28.02 -47.59 -17.74
CA ASP A 94 -27.99 -46.79 -18.98
C ASP A 94 -28.66 -47.47 -20.19
N ASP A 95 -28.34 -48.75 -20.39
CA ASP A 95 -28.75 -49.50 -21.59
C ASP A 95 -29.97 -50.40 -21.37
N ILE A 96 -30.67 -50.23 -20.24
CA ILE A 96 -31.87 -51.00 -19.88
C ILE A 96 -33.07 -50.10 -19.62
N GLN A 97 -34.27 -50.57 -20.01
CA GLN A 97 -35.51 -49.83 -19.76
C GLN A 97 -35.98 -50.05 -18.32
N LEU A 98 -36.16 -49.00 -17.51
CA LEU A 98 -36.60 -49.06 -16.11
C LEU A 98 -37.67 -48.00 -15.79
N ASN A 99 -38.70 -47.92 -16.64
CA ASN A 99 -39.76 -46.91 -16.55
C ASN A 99 -40.91 -47.31 -15.59
N GLY A 100 -40.99 -48.58 -15.18
CA GLY A 100 -42.00 -49.03 -14.22
C GLY A 100 -41.88 -50.51 -13.85
N GLU A 101 -42.82 -51.00 -13.03
CA GLU A 101 -42.81 -52.39 -12.52
C GLU A 101 -42.79 -53.45 -13.61
N ILE A 102 -43.46 -53.20 -14.74
CA ILE A 102 -43.55 -54.13 -15.87
C ILE A 102 -42.18 -54.43 -16.49
N ASP A 103 -41.21 -53.53 -16.31
CA ASP A 103 -39.86 -53.70 -16.82
C ASP A 103 -39.03 -54.70 -15.99
N LEU A 104 -39.51 -55.13 -14.83
CA LEU A 104 -38.87 -56.18 -14.02
C LEU A 104 -39.82 -57.37 -13.73
N LEU A 105 -41.13 -57.20 -13.97
CA LEU A 105 -42.16 -58.20 -13.64
C LEU A 105 -43.03 -58.60 -14.83
N GLY A 106 -42.78 -58.07 -16.04
CA GLY A 106 -43.60 -58.35 -17.21
C GLY A 106 -43.53 -59.81 -17.66
N ASP A 107 -44.64 -60.30 -18.22
CA ASP A 107 -44.82 -61.70 -18.66
C ASP A 107 -43.78 -62.14 -19.71
N ASP A 108 -43.28 -61.22 -20.54
CA ASP A 108 -42.20 -61.48 -21.51
C ASP A 108 -40.80 -61.13 -20.93
N THR A 109 -40.75 -60.35 -19.85
CA THR A 109 -39.52 -59.79 -19.30
C THR A 109 -38.82 -60.77 -18.36
N VAL A 110 -39.55 -61.38 -17.43
CA VAL A 110 -38.99 -62.36 -16.48
C VAL A 110 -38.39 -63.56 -17.21
N PRO A 111 -39.08 -64.20 -18.19
CA PRO A 111 -38.49 -65.26 -19.03
C PRO A 111 -37.17 -64.87 -19.69
N ARG A 112 -37.10 -63.65 -20.23
CA ARG A 112 -35.90 -63.13 -20.90
C ARG A 112 -34.74 -62.98 -19.92
N ILE A 113 -34.98 -62.35 -18.76
CA ILE A 113 -33.95 -62.13 -17.74
C ILE A 113 -33.47 -63.47 -17.16
N ALA A 114 -34.39 -64.37 -16.84
CA ALA A 114 -34.08 -65.69 -16.29
C ALA A 114 -33.22 -66.51 -17.26
N SER A 115 -33.64 -66.59 -18.54
CA SER A 115 -32.91 -67.27 -19.60
C SER A 115 -31.50 -66.69 -19.82
N GLY A 116 -31.36 -65.36 -19.84
CA GLY A 116 -30.07 -64.69 -20.01
C GLY A 116 -29.07 -64.96 -18.88
N ASN A 117 -29.55 -65.29 -17.68
CA ASN A 117 -28.71 -65.57 -16.51
C ASN A 117 -28.58 -67.06 -16.18
N GLY A 118 -29.22 -67.95 -16.95
CA GLY A 118 -29.25 -69.39 -16.67
C GLY A 118 -30.06 -69.74 -15.42
N MET A 119 -31.09 -68.97 -15.11
CA MET A 119 -31.96 -69.09 -13.93
C MET A 119 -33.32 -69.68 -14.32
N ASP A 120 -33.96 -70.42 -13.41
CA ASP A 120 -35.36 -70.82 -13.58
C ASP A 120 -36.29 -69.60 -13.44
N GLU A 121 -37.27 -69.46 -14.32
CA GLU A 121 -38.26 -68.38 -14.31
C GLU A 121 -39.08 -68.40 -13.02
N GLU A 122 -39.37 -69.59 -12.49
CA GLU A 122 -40.11 -69.75 -11.24
C GLU A 122 -39.34 -69.15 -10.06
N ASN A 123 -38.01 -69.08 -10.12
CA ASN A 123 -37.17 -68.55 -9.04
C ASN A 123 -37.10 -67.01 -8.99
N TRP A 124 -37.82 -66.29 -9.87
CA TRP A 124 -37.83 -64.84 -9.82
C TRP A 124 -38.47 -64.33 -8.53
N TRP A 125 -37.70 -63.57 -7.74
CA TRP A 125 -38.03 -63.23 -6.35
C TRP A 125 -38.75 -61.89 -6.19
N LEU A 126 -38.77 -61.03 -7.22
CA LEU A 126 -39.41 -59.72 -7.12
C LEU A 126 -40.93 -59.78 -7.29
N ARG A 127 -41.63 -58.91 -6.56
CA ARG A 127 -43.08 -58.72 -6.57
C ARG A 127 -43.38 -57.23 -6.74
N PRO A 128 -44.59 -56.82 -7.17
CA PRO A 128 -44.95 -55.41 -7.37
C PRO A 128 -44.55 -54.51 -6.19
N GLN A 129 -44.90 -54.91 -4.96
CA GLN A 129 -44.58 -54.19 -3.72
C GLN A 129 -43.08 -54.01 -3.42
N HIS A 130 -42.20 -54.76 -4.08
CA HIS A 130 -40.75 -54.63 -3.92
C HIS A 130 -40.17 -53.48 -4.75
N ILE A 131 -40.89 -53.04 -5.79
CA ILE A 131 -40.50 -52.00 -6.73
C ILE A 131 -41.21 -50.71 -6.31
N ASN A 132 -40.51 -49.57 -6.37
CA ASN A 132 -41.13 -48.29 -6.07
C ASN A 132 -41.79 -47.73 -7.35
N GLU A 133 -42.97 -47.10 -7.22
CA GLU A 133 -43.78 -46.57 -8.35
C GLU A 133 -43.02 -45.57 -9.26
N ASN A 134 -41.91 -45.00 -8.78
CA ASN A 134 -40.94 -44.25 -9.58
C ASN A 134 -39.53 -44.72 -9.20
N LEU A 135 -38.93 -45.58 -10.02
CA LEU A 135 -37.53 -46.00 -9.88
C LEU A 135 -36.60 -44.79 -10.10
N ASP A 136 -36.42 -43.97 -9.06
CA ASP A 136 -35.51 -42.82 -9.07
C ASP A 136 -34.09 -43.30 -8.73
N PHE A 137 -33.23 -43.31 -9.74
CA PHE A 137 -31.81 -43.68 -9.65
C PHE A 137 -30.89 -42.50 -9.35
N ALA A 138 -31.42 -41.30 -9.05
CA ALA A 138 -30.60 -40.12 -8.78
C ALA A 138 -29.54 -40.35 -7.70
N LYS A 139 -29.79 -41.23 -6.72
CA LYS A 139 -28.85 -41.60 -5.65
C LYS A 139 -28.44 -43.08 -5.67
N GLY A 140 -28.72 -43.78 -6.77
CA GLY A 140 -28.58 -45.24 -6.90
C GLY A 140 -29.83 -46.01 -6.47
N VAL A 141 -29.75 -47.35 -6.51
CA VAL A 141 -30.88 -48.21 -6.11
C VAL A 141 -31.24 -47.98 -4.65
N VAL A 142 -32.55 -47.85 -4.38
CA VAL A 142 -33.15 -47.87 -3.03
C VAL A 142 -32.52 -49.03 -2.25
N ARG A 143 -32.25 -48.88 -0.94
CA ARG A 143 -31.42 -49.77 -0.10
C ARG A 143 -31.98 -51.19 0.10
N LYS A 144 -32.30 -51.87 -1.00
CA LYS A 144 -32.84 -53.21 -1.18
C LYS A 144 -31.87 -54.00 -2.07
N ARG A 145 -31.08 -54.88 -1.46
CA ARG A 145 -30.06 -55.72 -2.12
C ARG A 145 -30.63 -56.58 -3.24
N GLY A 146 -31.79 -57.19 -3.03
CA GLY A 146 -32.47 -58.04 -4.01
C GLY A 146 -32.95 -57.27 -5.24
N LEU A 147 -33.28 -55.99 -5.11
CA LEU A 147 -33.60 -55.12 -6.25
C LEU A 147 -32.32 -54.77 -7.04
N GLY A 148 -31.23 -54.45 -6.35
CA GLY A 148 -29.93 -54.22 -6.99
C GLY A 148 -29.45 -55.44 -7.79
N LYS A 149 -29.61 -56.65 -7.22
CA LYS A 149 -29.34 -57.91 -7.92
C LYS A 149 -30.22 -58.07 -9.17
N ALA A 150 -31.52 -57.79 -9.07
CA ALA A 150 -32.44 -57.94 -10.20
C ALA A 150 -32.13 -56.97 -11.36
N ILE A 151 -31.79 -55.72 -11.03
CA ILE A 151 -31.36 -54.72 -12.02
C ILE A 151 -30.07 -55.18 -12.72
N PHE A 152 -29.11 -55.73 -11.97
CA PHE A 152 -27.90 -56.30 -12.55
C PHE A 152 -28.19 -57.52 -13.44
N TYR A 153 -29.10 -58.41 -13.04
CA TYR A 153 -29.52 -59.56 -13.87
C TYR A 153 -30.20 -59.09 -15.16
N LYS A 154 -31.03 -58.05 -15.08
CA LYS A 154 -31.66 -57.44 -16.24
C LYS A 154 -30.61 -56.89 -17.19
N ALA A 155 -29.68 -56.08 -16.69
CA ALA A 155 -28.56 -55.59 -17.49
C ALA A 155 -27.78 -56.73 -18.12
N TYR A 156 -27.44 -57.78 -17.36
CA TYR A 156 -26.75 -58.95 -17.90
C TYR A 156 -27.49 -59.67 -19.03
N ALA A 157 -28.82 -59.62 -19.05
CA ALA A 157 -29.62 -60.28 -20.09
C ALA A 157 -29.92 -59.39 -21.31
N GLU A 158 -29.84 -58.07 -21.18
CA GLU A 158 -30.30 -57.11 -22.21
C GLU A 158 -29.19 -56.23 -22.77
N ASP A 159 -28.13 -56.01 -22.01
CA ASP A 159 -26.98 -55.22 -22.41
C ASP A 159 -25.82 -56.15 -22.78
N ASP A 160 -25.50 -56.22 -24.07
CA ASP A 160 -24.41 -57.05 -24.58
C ASP A 160 -23.03 -56.62 -24.03
N GLU A 161 -22.89 -55.37 -23.58
CA GLU A 161 -21.61 -54.82 -23.11
C GLU A 161 -21.25 -55.25 -21.69
N ILE A 162 -22.22 -55.47 -20.78
CA ILE A 162 -21.93 -55.78 -19.37
C ILE A 162 -21.10 -57.06 -19.20
N SER A 163 -21.26 -58.02 -20.12
CA SER A 163 -20.46 -59.24 -20.17
C SER A 163 -18.97 -58.97 -20.45
N THR A 164 -18.65 -57.87 -21.16
CA THR A 164 -17.28 -57.46 -21.48
C THR A 164 -16.57 -56.79 -20.31
N TYR A 165 -17.32 -56.11 -19.43
CA TYR A 165 -16.80 -55.52 -18.19
C TYR A 165 -16.53 -56.58 -17.11
N VAL A 166 -17.14 -57.77 -17.22
CA VAL A 166 -16.96 -58.90 -16.30
C VAL A 166 -16.06 -59.96 -16.93
N ASP A 167 -14.86 -59.55 -17.39
CA ASP A 167 -13.87 -60.44 -17.99
C ASP A 167 -12.54 -60.44 -17.22
N LEU A 168 -11.98 -61.63 -16.98
CA LEU A 168 -10.72 -61.83 -16.26
C LEU A 168 -9.58 -62.23 -17.23
N PRO A 169 -8.36 -61.72 -17.04
CA PRO A 169 -7.18 -62.27 -17.70
C PRO A 169 -6.89 -63.72 -17.24
N ASP A 170 -6.09 -64.43 -18.05
CA ASP A 170 -5.86 -65.89 -17.98
C ASP A 170 -5.40 -66.43 -16.61
N LYS A 171 -4.91 -65.60 -15.67
CA LYS A 171 -4.65 -65.83 -14.22
C LYS A 171 -4.50 -64.48 -13.51
N GLY A 172 -4.97 -64.31 -12.27
CA GLY A 172 -4.71 -63.06 -11.54
C GLY A 172 -5.35 -62.94 -10.16
N LYS A 173 -4.83 -62.01 -9.36
CA LYS A 173 -5.44 -61.53 -8.10
C LYS A 173 -6.49 -60.47 -8.44
N VAL A 174 -7.63 -60.50 -7.76
CA VAL A 174 -8.76 -59.58 -7.96
C VAL A 174 -9.11 -58.93 -6.63
N ALA A 175 -9.22 -57.61 -6.60
CA ALA A 175 -9.83 -56.88 -5.48
C ALA A 175 -11.28 -56.52 -5.81
N MET A 176 -12.15 -56.64 -4.83
CA MET A 176 -13.54 -56.18 -4.92
C MET A 176 -13.82 -55.25 -3.75
N ILE A 177 -14.13 -53.98 -4.04
CA ILE A 177 -14.31 -52.92 -3.04
C ILE A 177 -15.79 -52.52 -3.03
N VAL A 178 -16.45 -52.70 -1.88
CA VAL A 178 -17.92 -52.71 -1.79
C VAL A 178 -18.41 -52.11 -0.48
N GLY A 179 -19.48 -51.30 -0.54
CA GLY A 179 -20.24 -50.92 0.65
C GLY A 179 -21.32 -51.95 0.99
N LEU A 180 -21.25 -52.57 2.17
CA LEU A 180 -22.14 -53.67 2.58
C LEU A 180 -23.55 -53.23 3.01
N GLY A 181 -23.76 -51.93 3.28
CA GLY A 181 -25.07 -51.36 3.59
C GLY A 181 -25.88 -50.88 2.36
N GLY A 182 -25.25 -50.73 1.20
CA GLY A 182 -25.88 -50.18 -0.01
C GLY A 182 -26.84 -51.14 -0.74
N GLY A 183 -27.65 -50.62 -1.66
CA GLY A 183 -28.52 -51.45 -2.52
C GLY A 183 -27.74 -52.15 -3.64
N THR A 184 -26.90 -51.41 -4.35
CA THR A 184 -26.15 -51.90 -5.51
C THR A 184 -24.93 -52.71 -5.11
N GLY A 185 -23.98 -52.07 -4.40
CA GLY A 185 -22.75 -52.73 -3.93
C GLY A 185 -23.03 -54.05 -3.22
N SER A 186 -23.75 -54.00 -2.10
CA SER A 186 -24.11 -55.18 -1.31
C SER A 186 -25.03 -56.17 -2.03
N GLY A 187 -25.77 -55.73 -3.06
CA GLY A 187 -26.70 -56.56 -3.82
C GLY A 187 -26.05 -57.38 -4.94
N THR A 188 -24.96 -56.90 -5.55
CA THR A 188 -24.40 -57.51 -6.77
C THR A 188 -23.06 -58.21 -6.56
N PHE A 189 -22.29 -57.85 -5.53
CA PHE A 189 -20.90 -58.31 -5.38
C PHE A 189 -20.73 -59.84 -5.29
N ILE A 190 -21.61 -60.55 -4.57
CA ILE A 190 -21.56 -62.02 -4.48
C ILE A 190 -21.79 -62.65 -5.85
N ARG A 191 -22.75 -62.13 -6.63
CA ARG A 191 -23.02 -62.62 -7.98
C ARG A 191 -21.83 -62.36 -8.89
N LEU A 192 -21.28 -61.15 -8.86
CA LEU A 192 -20.11 -60.78 -9.63
C LEU A 192 -18.95 -61.73 -9.33
N ALA A 193 -18.67 -61.98 -8.04
CA ALA A 193 -17.62 -62.91 -7.62
C ALA A 193 -17.87 -64.35 -8.10
N ARG A 194 -19.12 -64.84 -8.05
CA ARG A 194 -19.51 -66.15 -8.61
C ARG A 194 -19.26 -66.23 -10.11
N MET A 195 -19.64 -65.19 -10.87
CA MET A 195 -19.43 -65.15 -12.32
C MET A 195 -17.95 -65.17 -12.67
N LEU A 196 -17.14 -64.36 -11.97
CA LEU A 196 -15.69 -64.32 -12.12
C LEU A 196 -15.05 -65.69 -11.83
N LYS A 197 -15.46 -66.37 -10.75
CA LYS A 197 -15.01 -67.75 -10.42
C LYS A 197 -15.47 -68.81 -11.42
N GLN A 198 -16.67 -68.65 -11.99
CA GLN A 198 -17.20 -69.57 -13.01
C GLN A 198 -16.41 -69.47 -14.32
N GLN A 199 -16.09 -68.25 -14.75
CA GLN A 199 -15.22 -68.01 -15.90
C GLN A 199 -13.79 -68.48 -15.60
N GLN A 200 -13.26 -68.14 -14.42
CA GLN A 200 -11.90 -68.47 -14.04
C GLN A 200 -11.78 -69.01 -12.61
N ARG A 201 -11.76 -70.35 -12.50
CA ARG A 201 -11.74 -71.06 -11.20
C ARG A 201 -10.52 -70.76 -10.33
N THR A 202 -9.40 -70.37 -10.95
CA THR A 202 -8.14 -70.09 -10.24
C THR A 202 -7.98 -68.63 -9.79
N ALA A 203 -8.95 -67.75 -10.07
CA ALA A 203 -8.88 -66.36 -9.64
C ALA A 203 -8.92 -66.24 -8.11
N GLU A 204 -8.02 -65.47 -7.51
CA GLU A 204 -8.02 -65.18 -6.08
C GLU A 204 -8.75 -63.85 -5.85
N ILE A 205 -9.98 -63.91 -5.35
CA ILE A 205 -10.83 -62.73 -5.13
C ILE A 205 -10.77 -62.33 -3.66
N THR A 206 -10.32 -61.11 -3.37
CA THR A 206 -10.34 -60.53 -2.03
C THR A 206 -11.45 -59.47 -1.96
N LEU A 207 -12.27 -59.55 -0.91
CA LEU A 207 -13.32 -58.57 -0.63
C LEU A 207 -12.83 -57.54 0.37
N PHE A 208 -12.95 -56.25 0.02
CA PHE A 208 -12.82 -55.11 0.91
C PHE A 208 -14.23 -54.53 1.13
N GLY A 209 -14.85 -54.87 2.26
CA GLY A 209 -16.23 -54.55 2.60
C GLY A 209 -16.34 -53.43 3.62
N VAL A 210 -16.84 -52.27 3.21
CA VAL A 210 -17.13 -51.15 4.12
C VAL A 210 -18.41 -51.43 4.90
N LEU A 211 -18.30 -51.45 6.23
CA LEU A 211 -19.40 -51.71 7.15
C LEU A 211 -20.18 -50.42 7.43
N PRO A 212 -21.52 -50.39 7.26
CA PRO A 212 -22.32 -49.19 7.50
C PRO A 212 -22.28 -48.74 8.96
N ASN A 213 -22.51 -47.46 9.24
CA ASN A 213 -22.66 -47.00 10.61
C ASN A 213 -24.03 -47.46 11.17
N HIS A 214 -24.07 -47.76 12.46
CA HIS A 214 -25.32 -48.12 13.15
C HIS A 214 -26.30 -46.93 13.25
N THR A 215 -25.79 -45.69 13.14
CA THR A 215 -26.59 -44.45 13.17
C THR A 215 -27.19 -44.07 11.82
N GLU A 216 -26.89 -44.78 10.72
CA GLU A 216 -27.47 -44.51 9.40
C GLU A 216 -28.99 -44.79 9.37
N GLY A 217 -29.40 -45.92 8.81
CA GLY A 217 -30.80 -46.30 8.66
C GLY A 217 -31.05 -47.77 8.95
N THR A 218 -32.30 -48.12 9.27
CA THR A 218 -32.70 -49.52 9.47
C THR A 218 -32.47 -50.36 8.21
N GLU A 219 -32.61 -49.79 7.00
CA GLU A 219 -32.37 -50.51 5.74
C GLU A 219 -30.87 -50.85 5.55
N GLU A 220 -29.97 -49.89 5.79
CA GLU A 220 -28.51 -50.12 5.72
C GLU A 220 -28.05 -51.15 6.76
N ARG A 221 -28.56 -51.08 7.99
CA ARG A 221 -28.31 -52.08 9.04
C ARG A 221 -28.82 -53.47 8.66
N THR A 222 -30.00 -53.55 8.06
CA THR A 222 -30.60 -54.81 7.57
C THR A 222 -29.74 -55.43 6.47
N ASN A 223 -29.29 -54.61 5.52
CA ASN A 223 -28.39 -55.03 4.44
C ASN A 223 -27.05 -55.53 4.97
N GLY A 224 -26.45 -54.81 5.92
CA GLY A 224 -25.21 -55.21 6.59
C GLY A 224 -25.35 -56.56 7.29
N TYR A 225 -26.42 -56.78 8.06
CA TYR A 225 -26.69 -58.06 8.72
C TYR A 225 -26.81 -59.20 7.71
N ALA A 226 -27.63 -59.03 6.67
CA ALA A 226 -27.87 -60.05 5.66
C ALA A 226 -26.59 -60.38 4.88
N ALA A 227 -25.81 -59.37 4.47
CA ALA A 227 -24.56 -59.57 3.74
C ALA A 227 -23.52 -60.34 4.57
N LEU A 228 -23.32 -59.96 5.84
CA LEU A 228 -22.40 -60.66 6.73
C LEU A 228 -22.85 -62.09 7.02
N SER A 229 -24.16 -62.30 7.24
CA SER A 229 -24.73 -63.63 7.45
C SER A 229 -24.52 -64.55 6.24
N GLU A 230 -24.70 -64.02 5.02
CA GLU A 230 -24.46 -64.75 3.78
C GLU A 230 -22.97 -65.08 3.58
N LEU A 231 -22.08 -64.14 3.91
CA LEU A 231 -20.63 -64.34 3.83
C LEU A 231 -20.11 -65.39 4.81
N GLU A 232 -20.61 -65.41 6.04
CA GLU A 232 -20.29 -66.45 7.03
C GLU A 232 -20.81 -67.81 6.56
N HIS A 233 -22.08 -67.91 6.15
CA HIS A 233 -22.63 -69.17 5.65
C HIS A 233 -21.85 -69.73 4.46
N MET A 234 -21.43 -68.88 3.53
CA MET A 234 -20.57 -69.28 2.40
C MET A 234 -19.24 -69.88 2.88
N SER A 235 -18.65 -69.33 3.94
CA SER A 235 -17.43 -69.87 4.56
C SER A 235 -17.70 -71.23 5.20
N LEU A 236 -18.72 -71.31 6.06
CA LEU A 236 -19.12 -72.54 6.77
C LEU A 236 -19.48 -73.69 5.81
N SER A 237 -20.08 -73.38 4.67
CA SER A 237 -20.48 -74.36 3.65
C SER A 237 -19.32 -74.82 2.74
N GLY A 238 -18.12 -74.26 2.92
CA GLY A 238 -16.96 -74.54 2.07
C GLY A 238 -17.05 -73.94 0.66
N GLU A 239 -17.90 -72.93 0.41
CA GLU A 239 -17.98 -72.25 -0.89
C GLU A 239 -16.87 -71.19 -1.00
N GLN A 240 -15.71 -71.60 -1.54
CA GLN A 240 -14.49 -70.77 -1.66
C GLN A 240 -14.56 -69.73 -2.80
N ILE A 241 -15.51 -68.79 -2.72
CA ILE A 241 -15.63 -67.67 -3.67
C ILE A 241 -14.59 -66.59 -3.36
N PHE A 242 -14.55 -66.14 -2.11
CA PHE A 242 -13.57 -65.15 -1.63
C PHE A 242 -12.42 -65.88 -0.94
N LYS A 243 -11.19 -65.45 -1.25
CA LYS A 243 -9.99 -65.88 -0.53
C LYS A 243 -9.98 -65.27 0.87
N ASP A 244 -10.16 -63.95 0.93
CA ASP A 244 -10.12 -63.17 2.17
C ASP A 244 -11.26 -62.13 2.18
N ARG A 245 -11.78 -61.83 3.39
CA ARG A 245 -12.92 -60.95 3.62
C ARG A 245 -12.52 -59.86 4.61
N ILE A 246 -11.98 -58.76 4.09
CA ILE A 246 -11.50 -57.63 4.89
C ILE A 246 -12.66 -56.66 5.10
N LEU A 247 -13.04 -56.45 6.35
CA LEU A 247 -14.12 -55.56 6.76
C LEU A 247 -13.55 -54.26 7.31
N LEU A 248 -14.18 -53.15 6.94
CA LEU A 248 -13.71 -51.79 7.21
C LEU A 248 -14.81 -51.01 7.94
N PRO A 249 -14.73 -50.82 9.27
CA PRO A 249 -15.70 -50.03 10.02
C PRO A 249 -15.66 -48.54 9.66
N ILE A 250 -16.79 -47.97 9.22
CA ILE A 250 -16.91 -46.54 8.92
C ILE A 250 -17.21 -45.67 10.16
N ASP A 251 -17.44 -46.28 11.33
CA ASP A 251 -17.84 -45.57 12.56
C ASP A 251 -16.97 -44.40 12.98
N PRO A 252 -15.63 -44.47 12.84
CA PRO A 252 -14.77 -43.37 13.24
C PRO A 252 -15.10 -42.05 12.54
N THR A 253 -15.66 -42.08 11.32
CA THR A 253 -16.03 -40.86 10.56
C THR A 253 -17.31 -40.18 11.08
N GLY A 254 -18.09 -40.86 11.92
CA GLY A 254 -19.37 -40.35 12.39
C GLY A 254 -20.45 -40.28 11.30
N PHE A 255 -20.21 -40.81 10.10
CA PHE A 255 -21.16 -40.75 9.00
C PHE A 255 -22.50 -41.41 9.36
N ASP A 256 -23.59 -40.66 9.21
CA ASP A 256 -24.97 -41.04 9.54
C ASP A 256 -25.86 -41.15 8.28
N GLY A 257 -25.24 -41.18 7.09
CA GLY A 257 -25.92 -41.39 5.81
C GLY A 257 -26.02 -40.13 4.94
N LYS A 258 -26.55 -40.27 3.72
CA LYS A 258 -26.61 -39.18 2.70
C LYS A 258 -27.48 -37.96 3.10
N ARG A 259 -28.05 -37.91 4.31
CA ARG A 259 -28.98 -36.85 4.80
C ARG A 259 -28.47 -36.09 6.04
N GLY A 260 -27.36 -36.47 6.67
CA GLY A 260 -26.86 -35.80 7.87
C GLY A 260 -25.87 -34.66 7.62
N ASN A 261 -25.10 -34.30 8.65
CA ASN A 261 -24.22 -33.13 8.67
C ASN A 261 -22.98 -33.35 7.79
N ARG A 262 -22.96 -32.80 6.57
CA ARG A 262 -22.00 -33.17 5.50
C ARG A 262 -20.61 -32.57 5.59
N ILE A 263 -20.40 -31.50 6.35
CA ILE A 263 -19.13 -30.75 6.30
C ILE A 263 -18.04 -31.56 7.03
N GLU A 264 -18.17 -31.74 8.35
CA GLU A 264 -17.20 -32.52 9.15
C GLU A 264 -17.15 -34.00 8.74
N THR A 265 -18.32 -34.63 8.53
CA THR A 265 -18.37 -36.04 8.11
C THR A 265 -17.79 -36.26 6.70
N GLY A 266 -17.79 -35.21 5.86
CA GLY A 266 -17.19 -35.26 4.53
C GLY A 266 -15.68 -35.35 4.58
N GLN A 267 -15.03 -34.53 5.40
CA GLN A 267 -13.58 -34.55 5.60
C GLN A 267 -13.12 -35.91 6.14
N PHE A 268 -13.76 -36.44 7.18
CA PHE A 268 -13.38 -37.74 7.74
C PHE A 268 -13.63 -38.93 6.80
N LEU A 269 -14.60 -38.83 5.89
CA LEU A 269 -14.78 -39.83 4.82
C LEU A 269 -13.65 -39.77 3.80
N GLN A 270 -13.19 -38.58 3.45
CA GLN A 270 -12.03 -38.42 2.57
C GLN A 270 -10.76 -38.98 3.24
N GLU A 271 -10.54 -38.68 4.53
CA GLU A 271 -9.44 -39.29 5.30
C GLU A 271 -9.48 -40.83 5.27
N LEU A 272 -10.69 -41.41 5.40
CA LEU A 272 -10.86 -42.86 5.30
C LEU A 272 -10.50 -43.37 3.90
N ASP A 273 -10.99 -42.72 2.84
CA ASP A 273 -10.72 -43.11 1.45
C ASP A 273 -9.21 -43.05 1.14
N GLU A 274 -8.51 -42.01 1.60
CA GLU A 274 -7.04 -41.87 1.50
C GLU A 274 -6.31 -42.98 2.27
N ALA A 275 -6.66 -43.19 3.54
CA ALA A 275 -6.00 -44.18 4.38
C ALA A 275 -6.23 -45.62 3.86
N LEU A 276 -7.38 -45.89 3.23
CA LEU A 276 -7.69 -47.20 2.65
C LEU A 276 -6.78 -47.59 1.48
N ILE A 277 -6.19 -46.63 0.77
CA ILE A 277 -5.20 -46.90 -0.27
C ILE A 277 -4.00 -47.63 0.32
N TYR A 278 -3.50 -47.16 1.46
CA TYR A 278 -2.41 -47.80 2.19
C TYR A 278 -2.79 -49.22 2.62
N LEU A 279 -4.01 -49.44 3.11
CA LEU A 279 -4.46 -50.77 3.50
C LEU A 279 -4.58 -51.76 2.33
N ILE A 280 -5.13 -51.32 1.20
CA ILE A 280 -5.25 -52.16 -0.01
C ILE A 280 -3.86 -52.51 -0.53
N THR A 281 -2.97 -51.52 -0.66
CA THR A 281 -1.61 -51.74 -1.16
C THR A 281 -0.82 -52.61 -0.18
N ALA A 282 -0.93 -52.41 1.13
CA ALA A 282 -0.28 -53.22 2.16
C ALA A 282 -0.61 -54.70 2.02
N TYR A 283 -1.89 -55.02 1.87
CA TYR A 283 -2.37 -56.39 1.71
C TYR A 283 -1.74 -57.11 0.50
N TYR A 284 -1.55 -56.42 -0.63
CA TYR A 284 -0.97 -57.02 -1.83
C TYR A 284 0.57 -57.04 -1.87
N ASN A 285 1.24 -56.43 -0.88
CA ASN A 285 2.70 -56.25 -0.85
C ASN A 285 3.40 -56.93 0.34
N THR A 286 3.04 -58.19 0.63
CA THR A 286 3.64 -59.01 1.69
C THR A 286 4.96 -59.69 1.27
N GLN A 287 5.81 -59.03 0.46
CA GLN A 287 6.96 -59.67 -0.20
C GLN A 287 7.92 -60.33 0.82
N GLY A 288 8.29 -61.60 0.56
CA GLY A 288 9.21 -62.34 1.42
C GLY A 288 8.55 -63.09 2.59
N LEU A 289 7.24 -62.93 2.80
CA LEU A 289 6.45 -63.67 3.78
C LEU A 289 5.66 -64.81 3.12
N GLU A 290 5.46 -65.92 3.84
CA GLU A 290 4.34 -66.81 3.53
C GLU A 290 3.03 -66.02 3.70
N ASP A 291 2.00 -66.38 2.93
CA ASP A 291 0.72 -65.66 2.93
C ASP A 291 0.21 -65.48 4.36
N PRO A 292 0.25 -64.25 4.91
CA PRO A 292 0.08 -64.09 6.33
C PRO A 292 -1.35 -64.47 6.70
N PHE A 293 -2.35 -64.15 5.87
CA PHE A 293 -3.78 -64.35 6.11
C PHE A 293 -4.26 -65.81 6.01
N VAL A 294 -3.36 -66.78 5.85
CA VAL A 294 -3.74 -68.20 5.80
C VAL A 294 -3.92 -68.77 7.19
N GLY A 295 -4.99 -69.57 7.36
CA GLY A 295 -5.17 -70.42 8.54
C GLY A 295 -6.25 -69.97 9.51
N SER A 296 -7.06 -68.97 9.17
CA SER A 296 -8.25 -68.60 9.92
C SER A 296 -9.32 -69.71 9.85
N PRO A 297 -10.00 -70.04 10.97
CA PRO A 297 -11.07 -71.04 10.99
C PRO A 297 -12.24 -70.68 10.06
N ASP A 298 -12.93 -71.69 9.54
CA ASP A 298 -14.07 -71.52 8.62
C ASP A 298 -15.22 -70.71 9.26
N TYR A 299 -15.41 -70.83 10.57
CA TYR A 299 -16.40 -70.08 11.36
C TYR A 299 -15.94 -68.68 11.78
N ALA A 300 -14.67 -68.32 11.55
CA ALA A 300 -14.12 -67.01 11.88
C ALA A 300 -13.53 -66.32 10.62
N PRO A 301 -14.36 -66.09 9.58
CA PRO A 301 -13.87 -65.81 8.24
C PRO A 301 -13.51 -64.35 7.98
N PHE A 302 -13.63 -63.46 8.97
CA PHE A 302 -13.49 -62.02 8.77
C PHE A 302 -12.17 -61.50 9.32
N THR A 303 -11.62 -60.54 8.58
CA THR A 303 -10.45 -59.75 8.98
C THR A 303 -10.89 -58.30 9.11
N ILE A 304 -10.62 -57.62 10.22
CA ILE A 304 -10.88 -56.19 10.35
C ILE A 304 -9.65 -55.41 9.86
N GLY A 305 -9.84 -54.53 8.89
CA GLY A 305 -8.82 -53.62 8.40
C GLY A 305 -8.92 -52.24 9.05
N ILE A 306 -7.80 -51.72 9.55
CA ILE A 306 -7.71 -50.44 10.26
C ILE A 306 -6.57 -49.65 9.62
N PRO A 307 -6.86 -48.83 8.60
CA PRO A 307 -5.87 -47.96 8.00
C PRO A 307 -5.61 -46.76 8.89
N GLN A 308 -4.40 -46.21 8.89
CA GLN A 308 -4.02 -44.95 9.53
C GLN A 308 -2.90 -44.32 8.69
N VAL A 309 -2.80 -42.99 8.67
CA VAL A 309 -1.75 -42.25 7.99
C VAL A 309 -1.21 -41.20 8.94
N LEU A 310 0.11 -41.10 9.02
CA LEU A 310 0.81 -39.96 9.60
C LEU A 310 1.37 -39.12 8.46
N ARG A 311 0.95 -37.88 8.31
CA ARG A 311 1.37 -36.96 7.24
C ARG A 311 2.20 -35.84 7.82
N TYR A 312 3.37 -35.59 7.26
CA TYR A 312 4.13 -34.38 7.56
C TYR A 312 3.65 -33.24 6.66
N ASN A 313 3.27 -32.11 7.25
CA ASN A 313 2.73 -30.95 6.50
C ASN A 313 3.82 -30.13 5.79
N VAL A 314 4.85 -30.77 5.23
CA VAL A 314 5.96 -30.06 4.57
C VAL A 314 5.51 -29.36 3.30
N ASP A 315 4.65 -29.97 2.49
CA ASP A 315 4.13 -29.34 1.28
C ASP A 315 3.30 -28.09 1.60
N ALA A 316 2.41 -28.18 2.61
CA ALA A 316 1.64 -27.04 3.09
C ALA A 316 2.54 -25.92 3.64
N ILE A 317 3.61 -26.27 4.36
CA ILE A 317 4.62 -25.31 4.82
C ILE A 317 5.32 -24.64 3.64
N ASN A 318 5.74 -25.40 2.63
CA ASN A 318 6.45 -24.86 1.47
C ASN A 318 5.54 -23.92 0.67
N GLU A 319 4.28 -24.28 0.45
CA GLU A 319 3.28 -23.42 -0.19
C GLU A 319 3.02 -22.14 0.61
N ALA A 320 2.88 -22.26 1.94
CA ALA A 320 2.76 -21.12 2.84
C ALA A 320 3.97 -20.18 2.74
N ARG A 321 5.18 -20.72 2.72
CA ARG A 321 6.42 -19.95 2.57
C ARG A 321 6.51 -19.24 1.22
N GLU A 322 6.19 -19.91 0.12
CA GLU A 322 6.14 -19.26 -1.20
C GLU A 322 5.12 -18.12 -1.22
N SER A 323 3.94 -18.34 -0.63
CA SER A 323 2.91 -17.31 -0.52
C SER A 323 3.37 -16.13 0.33
N LEU A 324 4.06 -16.37 1.46
CA LEU A 324 4.62 -15.32 2.30
C LEU A 324 5.71 -14.53 1.62
N HIS A 325 6.64 -15.20 0.96
CA HIS A 325 7.70 -14.54 0.21
C HIS A 325 7.08 -13.58 -0.80
N ASP A 326 6.03 -14.01 -1.50
CA ASP A 326 5.29 -13.19 -2.45
C ASP A 326 4.55 -12.01 -1.80
N ILE A 327 3.88 -12.23 -0.66
CA ILE A 327 3.18 -11.19 0.12
C ILE A 327 4.19 -10.15 0.63
N LEU A 328 5.28 -10.60 1.25
CA LEU A 328 6.34 -9.76 1.79
C LEU A 328 7.08 -9.02 0.69
N SER A 329 7.32 -9.64 -0.46
CA SER A 329 7.91 -8.98 -1.62
C SER A 329 7.04 -7.80 -2.10
N GLN A 330 5.72 -7.96 -2.22
CA GLN A 330 4.84 -6.84 -2.56
C GLN A 330 4.85 -5.75 -1.49
N LYS A 331 4.91 -6.14 -0.21
CA LYS A 331 5.01 -5.18 0.89
C LYS A 331 6.31 -4.39 0.86
N GLY A 332 7.45 -5.06 0.65
CA GLY A 332 8.77 -4.42 0.54
C GLY A 332 8.82 -3.41 -0.61
N GLU A 333 8.35 -3.80 -1.81
CA GLU A 333 8.27 -2.89 -2.96
C GLU A 333 7.37 -1.66 -2.68
N ALA A 334 6.25 -1.85 -1.95
CA ALA A 334 5.42 -0.74 -1.51
C ALA A 334 6.18 0.20 -0.55
N LEU A 335 6.89 -0.35 0.44
CA LEU A 335 7.65 0.47 1.41
C LEU A 335 8.81 1.23 0.74
N ASP A 336 9.46 0.67 -0.29
CA ASP A 336 10.50 1.35 -1.06
C ASP A 336 9.96 2.56 -1.85
N ALA A 337 8.79 2.40 -2.49
CA ALA A 337 8.09 3.49 -3.16
C ALA A 337 7.66 4.59 -2.17
N GLU A 338 7.18 4.18 -0.99
CA GLU A 338 6.83 5.09 0.10
C GLU A 338 8.03 5.87 0.65
N GLU A 339 9.17 5.20 0.86
CA GLU A 339 10.40 5.83 1.33
C GLU A 339 10.90 6.89 0.35
N THR A 340 10.82 6.59 -0.94
CA THR A 340 11.18 7.54 -2.01
C THR A 340 10.25 8.76 -1.98
N LEU A 341 8.93 8.52 -1.90
CA LEU A 341 7.92 9.56 -1.78
C LEU A 341 8.19 10.49 -0.58
N TYR A 342 8.44 9.91 0.60
CA TYR A 342 8.69 10.68 1.81
C TYR A 342 9.99 11.47 1.75
N SER A 343 11.06 10.87 1.22
CA SER A 343 12.36 11.53 1.10
C SER A 343 12.32 12.77 0.21
N ASP A 344 11.62 12.70 -0.92
CA ASP A 344 11.50 13.83 -1.85
C ASP A 344 10.55 14.91 -1.34
N ILE A 345 9.46 14.53 -0.66
CA ILE A 345 8.60 15.49 0.05
C ILE A 345 9.40 16.18 1.16
N ASP A 346 10.19 15.45 1.96
CA ASP A 346 11.01 16.04 3.02
C ASP A 346 12.03 17.04 2.47
N ARG A 347 12.65 16.71 1.34
CA ARG A 347 13.58 17.58 0.62
C ARG A 347 12.89 18.85 0.12
N PHE A 348 11.68 18.73 -0.44
CA PHE A 348 10.87 19.87 -0.87
C PHE A 348 10.53 20.78 0.32
N LEU A 349 10.01 20.20 1.41
CA LEU A 349 9.66 20.93 2.62
C LEU A 349 10.89 21.64 3.21
N SER A 350 12.03 20.96 3.29
CA SER A 350 13.27 21.51 3.82
C SER A 350 13.85 22.66 2.99
N ARG A 351 13.58 22.68 1.67
CA ARG A 351 14.10 23.71 0.76
C ARG A 351 13.24 24.98 0.75
N HIS A 352 11.92 24.83 0.76
CA HIS A 352 10.99 25.95 0.57
C HIS A 352 10.31 26.44 1.86
N TYR A 353 10.33 25.64 2.93
CA TYR A 353 9.69 25.99 4.20
C TYR A 353 10.68 25.85 5.36
N THR A 354 10.97 26.95 6.05
CA THR A 354 11.79 26.92 7.27
C THR A 354 10.88 26.66 8.46
N THR A 355 10.98 25.47 9.05
CA THR A 355 10.21 25.14 10.25
C THR A 355 10.85 25.81 11.47
N ASP A 356 10.23 26.86 11.99
CA ASP A 356 10.48 27.25 13.39
C ASP A 356 9.85 26.15 14.25
N ARG A 357 10.66 25.43 15.04
CA ARG A 357 10.25 24.26 15.88
C ARG A 357 9.19 24.57 16.95
N THR A 358 8.56 25.75 16.88
CA THR A 358 7.55 26.27 17.81
C THR A 358 6.13 26.25 17.24
N ALA A 359 5.91 25.80 16.00
CA ALA A 359 4.55 25.53 15.50
C ALA A 359 3.94 24.34 16.29
N GLY A 360 2.75 24.55 16.87
CA GLY A 360 2.16 23.66 17.89
C GLY A 360 2.18 22.16 17.56
N THR A 361 2.46 21.36 18.61
CA THR A 361 2.61 19.90 18.59
C THR A 361 1.35 19.14 18.16
N ASN A 362 0.16 19.74 18.24
CA ASN A 362 -1.08 19.00 18.00
C ASN A 362 -1.37 18.89 16.50
N LEU A 363 -1.40 17.66 15.97
CA LEU A 363 -1.82 17.36 14.60
C LEU A 363 -3.33 17.64 14.41
N ARG A 364 -3.83 17.65 13.16
CA ARG A 364 -5.28 17.68 12.91
C ARG A 364 -5.84 16.28 13.17
N ASP A 365 -7.10 16.17 13.60
CA ASP A 365 -7.77 14.88 13.82
C ASP A 365 -7.65 13.92 12.61
N ILE A 366 -7.71 14.45 11.38
CA ILE A 366 -7.54 13.66 10.15
C ILE A 366 -6.11 13.14 9.95
N ASP A 367 -5.10 13.91 10.36
CA ASP A 367 -3.70 13.48 10.31
C ASP A 367 -3.42 12.46 11.44
N GLU A 368 -4.07 12.59 12.60
CA GLU A 368 -3.99 11.61 13.70
C GLU A 368 -4.67 10.28 13.35
N THR A 369 -5.86 10.34 12.75
CA THR A 369 -6.60 9.14 12.30
C THR A 369 -5.78 8.36 11.26
N ASP A 370 -5.16 9.05 10.29
CA ASP A 370 -4.30 8.42 9.28
C ASP A 370 -3.09 7.69 9.90
N LEU A 371 -2.48 8.27 10.93
CA LEU A 371 -1.40 7.62 11.67
C LEU A 371 -1.89 6.42 12.49
N GLU A 372 -3.10 6.51 13.06
CA GLU A 372 -3.73 5.42 13.81
C GLU A 372 -4.05 4.23 12.89
N ASP A 373 -4.70 4.48 11.75
CA ASP A 373 -5.02 3.46 10.75
C ASP A 373 -3.75 2.74 10.26
N ARG A 374 -2.67 3.49 10.05
CA ARG A 374 -1.39 2.92 9.62
C ARG A 374 -0.67 2.15 10.72
N LEU A 375 -0.75 2.58 11.97
CA LEU A 375 -0.20 1.83 13.11
C LEU A 375 -0.97 0.52 13.29
N ASN A 376 -2.31 0.56 13.20
CA ASN A 376 -3.15 -0.63 13.23
C ASN A 376 -2.79 -1.60 12.10
N ALA A 377 -2.50 -1.12 10.89
CA ALA A 377 -2.04 -1.97 9.79
C ALA A 377 -0.69 -2.66 10.07
N VAL A 378 0.19 -2.09 10.92
CA VAL A 378 1.40 -2.78 11.40
C VAL A 378 1.03 -3.85 12.42
N GLU A 379 0.16 -3.53 13.39
CA GLU A 379 -0.32 -4.48 14.41
C GLU A 379 -0.98 -5.69 13.73
N GLU A 380 -1.88 -5.45 12.76
CA GLU A 380 -2.55 -6.47 11.97
C GLU A 380 -1.61 -7.36 11.15
N LEU A 381 -0.47 -6.82 10.67
CA LEU A 381 0.52 -7.61 9.95
C LEU A 381 1.27 -8.55 10.92
N ILE A 382 1.58 -8.08 12.13
CA ILE A 382 2.22 -8.91 13.16
C ILE A 382 1.27 -10.01 13.64
N GLU A 383 -0.03 -9.73 13.71
CA GLU A 383 -1.09 -10.69 14.07
C GLU A 383 -1.53 -11.59 12.89
N PHE A 384 -0.77 -11.64 11.79
CA PHE A 384 -1.12 -12.51 10.68
C PHE A 384 -0.86 -13.97 11.02
N ASP A 385 -1.95 -14.76 11.15
CA ASP A 385 -1.96 -16.15 11.64
C ASP A 385 -0.83 -17.01 11.06
N LEU A 386 -0.53 -16.89 9.77
CA LEU A 386 0.47 -17.71 9.10
C LEU A 386 1.90 -17.52 9.64
N PHE A 387 2.26 -16.33 10.12
CA PHE A 387 3.57 -16.10 10.74
C PHE A 387 3.68 -16.85 12.07
N ASP A 388 2.59 -16.87 12.85
CA ASP A 388 2.49 -17.66 14.09
C ASP A 388 2.53 -19.17 13.78
N GLU A 389 1.86 -19.63 12.72
CA GLU A 389 1.87 -21.04 12.30
C GLU A 389 3.27 -21.54 11.93
N LEU A 390 4.07 -20.69 11.27
CA LEU A 390 5.45 -20.99 10.93
C LEU A 390 6.40 -20.84 12.14
N GLY A 391 6.02 -20.04 13.13
CA GLY A 391 6.76 -19.86 14.39
C GLY A 391 7.87 -18.81 14.28
N TYR A 392 7.65 -17.75 13.49
CA TYR A 392 8.65 -16.71 13.22
C TYR A 392 8.98 -15.87 14.46
N HIS A 393 10.27 -15.76 14.77
CA HIS A 393 10.76 -15.10 15.99
C HIS A 393 10.72 -13.57 15.90
N SER A 394 10.75 -13.00 14.68
CA SER A 394 10.68 -11.55 14.50
C SER A 394 9.41 -10.94 15.10
N LEU A 395 8.29 -11.65 15.09
CA LEU A 395 7.00 -11.20 15.62
C LEU A 395 7.07 -10.84 17.10
N ASP A 396 7.72 -11.66 17.93
CA ASP A 396 7.83 -11.43 19.37
C ASP A 396 8.62 -10.15 19.69
N VAL A 397 9.67 -9.90 18.92
CA VAL A 397 10.52 -8.72 19.09
C VAL A 397 9.76 -7.45 18.72
N PHE A 398 9.18 -7.38 17.53
CA PHE A 398 8.46 -6.19 17.07
C PHE A 398 7.12 -6.01 17.80
N GLY A 399 6.44 -7.10 18.15
CA GLY A 399 5.24 -7.09 19.00
C GLY A 399 5.54 -6.52 20.39
N THR A 400 6.72 -6.81 20.96
CA THR A 400 7.16 -6.19 22.22
C THR A 400 7.42 -4.69 22.05
N VAL A 401 8.09 -4.27 20.97
CA VAL A 401 8.35 -2.85 20.67
C VAL A 401 7.04 -2.05 20.59
N LEU A 402 6.03 -2.56 19.88
CA LEU A 402 4.73 -1.88 19.77
C LEU A 402 3.96 -1.89 21.10
N ARG A 403 4.00 -2.99 21.85
CA ARG A 403 3.34 -3.11 23.15
C ARG A 403 3.94 -2.15 24.18
N ASP A 404 5.26 -2.00 24.22
CA ASP A 404 5.97 -1.06 25.09
C ASP A 404 5.62 0.38 24.70
N ALA A 405 5.64 0.70 23.41
CA ALA A 405 5.23 2.01 22.91
C ALA A 405 3.78 2.35 23.32
N LYS A 406 2.85 1.40 23.22
CA LYS A 406 1.43 1.55 23.61
C LYS A 406 1.25 1.75 25.12
N GLN A 407 2.13 1.18 25.95
CA GLN A 407 2.11 1.37 27.41
C GLN A 407 2.71 2.70 27.84
N GLU A 408 3.75 3.17 27.14
CA GLU A 408 4.48 4.39 27.51
C GLU A 408 3.91 5.67 26.89
N GLY A 409 3.24 5.60 25.73
CA GLY A 409 2.69 6.76 25.02
C GLY A 409 1.19 7.01 25.30
N GLU A 410 0.82 8.26 25.56
CA GLU A 410 -0.58 8.67 25.82
C GLU A 410 -1.36 9.00 24.53
N SER A 411 -0.65 9.22 23.41
CA SER A 411 -1.22 9.46 22.07
C SER A 411 -0.55 8.62 20.99
N VAL A 412 -1.22 8.40 19.85
CA VAL A 412 -0.66 7.69 18.68
C VAL A 412 0.66 8.32 18.21
N THR A 413 0.79 9.65 18.28
CA THR A 413 2.02 10.37 17.93
C THR A 413 3.20 10.12 18.87
N GLU A 414 2.93 9.88 20.16
CA GLU A 414 3.93 9.47 21.15
C GLU A 414 4.30 7.99 20.96
N GLN A 415 3.31 7.13 20.75
CA GLN A 415 3.51 5.70 20.52
C GLN A 415 4.42 5.46 19.30
N ILE A 416 4.14 6.11 18.17
CA ILE A 416 4.97 6.03 16.96
C ILE A 416 6.39 6.53 17.22
N GLN A 417 6.55 7.60 18.02
CA GLN A 417 7.87 8.14 18.35
C GLN A 417 8.69 7.14 19.17
N ILE A 418 8.09 6.56 20.20
CA ILE A 418 8.73 5.60 21.10
C ILE A 418 9.15 4.35 20.32
N ALA A 419 8.26 3.82 19.47
CA ALA A 419 8.56 2.68 18.61
C ALA A 419 9.73 2.98 17.66
N ALA A 420 9.70 4.11 16.95
CA ALA A 420 10.76 4.51 16.03
C ALA A 420 12.11 4.78 16.73
N ASP A 421 12.10 5.39 17.92
CA ASP A 421 13.32 5.65 18.68
C ASP A 421 13.90 4.36 19.29
N SER A 422 13.07 3.40 19.67
CA SER A 422 13.49 2.06 20.10
C SER A 422 14.25 1.32 18.98
N LEU A 423 13.77 1.43 17.74
CA LEU A 423 14.48 0.90 16.57
C LEU A 423 15.81 1.63 16.33
N ARG A 424 15.83 2.97 16.39
CA ARG A 424 17.09 3.74 16.24
C ARG A 424 18.14 3.39 17.30
N ALA A 425 17.72 3.01 18.51
CA ALA A 425 18.61 2.61 19.60
C ALA A 425 19.25 1.23 19.41
N GLY A 426 18.74 0.39 18.49
CA GLY A 426 19.37 -0.86 18.07
C GLY A 426 19.17 -2.07 19.01
N GLY A 427 18.41 -1.95 20.10
CA GLY A 427 18.23 -3.03 21.09
C GLY A 427 17.51 -4.28 20.54
N HIS A 428 16.57 -4.08 19.60
CA HIS A 428 15.85 -5.13 18.89
C HIS A 428 16.78 -6.08 18.10
N ARG A 429 17.78 -5.56 17.38
CA ARG A 429 18.77 -6.39 16.63
C ARG A 429 19.61 -7.30 17.53
N GLN A 430 19.82 -6.91 18.78
CA GLN A 430 20.52 -7.72 19.76
C GLN A 430 19.65 -8.87 20.28
N SER A 431 18.34 -8.65 20.42
CA SER A 431 17.37 -9.66 20.86
C SER A 431 17.14 -10.72 19.77
N VAL A 432 16.98 -10.28 18.51
CA VAL A 432 16.91 -11.18 17.35
C VAL A 432 18.20 -11.97 17.16
N GLY A 433 19.36 -11.35 17.41
CA GLY A 433 20.67 -12.01 17.29
C GLY A 433 20.95 -13.09 18.35
N ASP A 434 20.25 -13.09 19.49
CA ASP A 434 20.38 -14.11 20.54
C ASP A 434 19.50 -15.36 20.27
N GLU A 435 18.36 -15.20 19.57
CA GLU A 435 17.46 -16.31 19.19
C GLU A 435 17.68 -16.82 17.76
N GLY A 436 18.16 -15.95 16.85
CA GLY A 436 18.33 -16.24 15.43
C GLY A 436 17.02 -16.11 14.63
N PHE A 437 17.13 -15.95 13.31
CA PHE A 437 15.97 -16.02 12.41
C PHE A 437 15.62 -17.48 12.15
N VAL A 438 14.33 -17.77 11.99
CA VAL A 438 13.87 -19.10 11.56
C VAL A 438 14.37 -19.38 10.15
N ASP A 439 14.09 -18.50 9.19
CA ASP A 439 14.52 -18.63 7.81
C ASP A 439 14.83 -17.25 7.17
N ASP A 440 15.08 -17.25 5.85
CA ASP A 440 15.28 -16.05 5.04
C ASP A 440 14.02 -15.17 4.92
N ILE A 441 12.84 -15.77 5.07
CA ILE A 441 11.55 -15.07 5.04
C ILE A 441 11.33 -14.33 6.37
N ASP A 442 11.69 -14.93 7.51
CA ASP A 442 11.68 -14.30 8.84
C ASP A 442 12.68 -13.13 8.91
N GLU A 443 13.85 -13.28 8.28
CA GLU A 443 14.81 -12.17 8.10
C GLU A 443 14.18 -11.03 7.27
N THR A 444 13.54 -11.37 6.14
CA THR A 444 12.85 -10.39 5.27
C THR A 444 11.68 -9.70 5.98
N LEU A 445 10.89 -10.46 6.76
CA LEU A 445 9.79 -9.94 7.58
C LEU A 445 10.31 -8.93 8.61
N SER A 446 11.42 -9.25 9.28
CA SER A 446 12.07 -8.33 10.22
C SER A 446 12.51 -7.03 9.54
N GLU A 447 13.09 -7.10 8.34
CA GLU A 447 13.48 -5.90 7.57
C GLU A 447 12.26 -5.04 7.20
N ILE A 448 11.17 -5.67 6.75
CA ILE A 448 9.90 -5.00 6.41
C ILE A 448 9.27 -4.33 7.63
N LEU A 449 9.21 -5.01 8.78
CA LEU A 449 8.67 -4.44 10.02
C LEU A 449 9.53 -3.28 10.52
N GLU A 450 10.85 -3.38 10.47
CA GLU A 450 11.78 -2.29 10.81
C GLU A 450 11.55 -1.08 9.88
N GLN A 451 11.49 -1.31 8.56
CA GLN A 451 11.27 -0.26 7.58
C GLN A 451 9.90 0.42 7.75
N GLN A 452 8.84 -0.36 7.98
CA GLN A 452 7.48 0.16 8.12
C GLN A 452 7.32 1.06 9.35
N ILE A 453 7.83 0.64 10.52
CA ILE A 453 7.79 1.48 11.74
C ILE A 453 8.64 2.74 11.57
N ARG A 454 9.81 2.63 10.92
CA ARG A 454 10.66 3.78 10.60
C ARG A 454 9.96 4.78 9.67
N LEU A 455 9.29 4.29 8.62
CA LEU A 455 8.53 5.12 7.69
C LEU A 455 7.31 5.75 8.35
N LEU A 456 6.69 5.07 9.31
CA LEU A 456 5.62 5.64 10.13
C LEU A 456 6.12 6.83 10.97
N GLY A 457 7.32 6.71 11.56
CA GLY A 457 8.00 7.83 12.22
C GLY A 457 8.33 8.99 11.27
N HIS A 458 8.87 8.70 10.08
CA HIS A 458 9.15 9.72 9.07
C HIS A 458 7.88 10.43 8.59
N ARG A 459 6.79 9.70 8.38
CA ARG A 459 5.47 10.25 8.03
C ARG A 459 4.97 11.21 9.09
N LYS A 460 5.05 10.84 10.37
CA LYS A 460 4.71 11.75 11.48
C LYS A 460 5.49 13.07 11.38
N GLU A 461 6.81 13.00 11.19
CA GLU A 461 7.66 14.19 11.03
C GLU A 461 7.21 15.05 9.82
N LEU A 462 6.87 14.44 8.69
CA LEU A 462 6.34 15.13 7.51
C LEU A 462 4.99 15.82 7.78
N LEU A 463 4.08 15.16 8.49
CA LEU A 463 2.77 15.72 8.86
C LEU A 463 2.90 16.92 9.80
N GLU A 464 3.88 16.90 10.71
CA GLU A 464 4.22 18.04 11.56
C GLU A 464 4.78 19.21 10.73
N ARG A 465 5.74 18.95 9.83
CA ARG A 465 6.37 19.97 8.98
C ARG A 465 5.40 20.59 7.97
N LYS A 466 4.46 19.80 7.44
CA LYS A 466 3.39 20.23 6.52
C LYS A 466 2.58 21.43 7.06
N LYS A 467 2.47 21.59 8.38
CA LYS A 467 1.77 22.73 9.01
C LYS A 467 2.38 24.08 8.65
N ALA A 468 3.67 24.14 8.31
CA ALA A 468 4.35 25.36 7.90
C ALA A 468 3.92 25.86 6.50
N ILE A 469 3.18 25.06 5.73
CA ILE A 469 2.70 25.47 4.40
C ILE A 469 1.46 26.34 4.55
N ASP A 470 1.58 27.65 4.40
CA ASP A 470 0.43 28.57 4.46
C ASP A 470 -0.46 28.51 3.21
N ASN A 471 0.11 28.17 2.05
CA ASN A 471 -0.63 28.13 0.78
C ASN A 471 -1.52 26.88 0.70
N GLY A 472 -2.83 27.08 0.76
CA GLY A 472 -3.80 25.98 0.75
C GLY A 472 -3.78 25.09 -0.51
N GLN A 473 -3.25 25.57 -1.64
CA GLN A 473 -3.13 24.74 -2.86
C GLN A 473 -1.89 23.84 -2.78
N VAL A 474 -0.74 24.39 -2.34
CA VAL A 474 0.48 23.59 -2.10
C VAL A 474 0.24 22.54 -1.02
N ARG A 475 -0.42 22.92 0.07
CA ARG A 475 -0.78 21.99 1.15
C ARG A 475 -1.65 20.83 0.64
N LYS A 476 -2.64 21.10 -0.21
CA LYS A 476 -3.49 20.07 -0.82
C LYS A 476 -2.71 19.14 -1.74
N THR A 477 -1.73 19.64 -2.48
CA THR A 477 -0.85 18.82 -3.31
C THR A 477 -0.02 17.87 -2.44
N VAL A 478 0.56 18.37 -1.35
CA VAL A 478 1.30 17.53 -0.39
C VAL A 478 0.37 16.53 0.32
N ASP A 479 -0.83 16.95 0.74
CA ASP A 479 -1.86 16.05 1.30
C ASP A 479 -2.21 14.92 0.32
N TYR A 480 -2.39 15.24 -0.97
CA TYR A 480 -2.66 14.25 -2.03
C TYR A 480 -1.49 13.27 -2.19
N LEU A 481 -0.26 13.77 -2.26
CA LEU A 481 0.94 12.93 -2.39
C LEU A 481 1.10 12.01 -1.18
N LEU A 482 0.87 12.52 0.03
CA LEU A 482 0.87 11.72 1.26
C LEU A 482 -0.39 10.84 1.43
N MET A 483 -1.41 10.97 0.59
CA MET A 483 -2.69 10.22 0.69
C MET A 483 -3.51 10.56 1.94
N VAL A 484 -3.33 11.75 2.52
CA VAL A 484 -4.06 12.15 3.73
C VAL A 484 -5.40 12.75 3.34
N GLY A 485 -6.50 12.10 3.74
CA GLY A 485 -7.85 12.65 3.62
C GLY A 485 -8.35 12.89 2.19
N SER A 486 -7.75 12.23 1.18
CA SER A 486 -8.15 12.40 -0.21
C SER A 486 -9.36 11.55 -0.56
N ASP A 487 -10.52 12.19 -0.76
CA ASP A 487 -11.53 11.68 -1.71
C ASP A 487 -10.84 11.48 -3.07
N ALA A 488 -11.26 10.49 -3.86
CA ALA A 488 -10.68 10.13 -5.16
C ALA A 488 -10.71 11.28 -6.20
N VAL A 489 -9.83 12.28 -6.05
CA VAL A 489 -9.67 13.38 -6.98
C VAL A 489 -8.69 12.93 -8.06
N ASN A 490 -9.14 12.98 -9.32
CA ASN A 490 -8.30 12.63 -10.46
C ASN A 490 -7.00 13.47 -10.48
N PRO A 491 -5.81 12.84 -10.63
CA PRO A 491 -4.52 13.53 -10.63
C PRO A 491 -4.46 14.72 -11.60
N GLY A 492 -5.06 14.57 -12.79
CA GLY A 492 -5.09 15.64 -13.80
C GLY A 492 -5.89 16.87 -13.35
N VAL A 493 -6.89 16.70 -12.47
CA VAL A 493 -7.64 17.82 -11.90
C VAL A 493 -6.82 18.56 -10.85
N GLN A 494 -6.00 17.85 -10.06
CA GLN A 494 -5.12 18.52 -9.09
C GLN A 494 -4.00 19.30 -9.79
N LEU A 495 -3.35 18.69 -10.79
CA LEU A 495 -2.34 19.37 -11.58
C LEU A 495 -2.93 20.58 -12.32
N SER A 496 -4.07 20.43 -12.98
CA SER A 496 -4.73 21.54 -13.69
C SER A 496 -5.14 22.69 -12.76
N ARG A 497 -5.54 22.41 -11.51
CA ARG A 497 -5.82 23.47 -10.52
C ARG A 497 -4.55 24.17 -10.06
N LEU A 498 -3.45 23.43 -9.92
CA LEU A 498 -2.14 23.99 -9.56
C LEU A 498 -1.59 24.87 -10.69
N GLU A 499 -1.60 24.36 -11.92
CA GLU A 499 -1.21 25.08 -13.14
C GLU A 499 -2.10 26.30 -13.38
N GLY A 500 -3.42 26.17 -13.21
CA GLY A 500 -4.33 27.32 -13.34
C GLY A 500 -4.04 28.42 -12.32
N LYS A 501 -3.69 28.06 -11.09
CA LYS A 501 -3.30 29.03 -10.07
C LYS A 501 -1.92 29.66 -10.37
N LEU A 502 -0.98 28.88 -10.89
CA LEU A 502 0.30 29.37 -11.38
C LEU A 502 0.11 30.37 -12.53
N ASP A 503 -0.75 30.05 -13.50
CA ASP A 503 -1.09 30.94 -14.62
C ASP A 503 -1.78 32.23 -14.15
N ASP A 504 -2.66 32.15 -13.16
CA ASP A 504 -3.30 33.31 -12.54
C ASP A 504 -2.26 34.24 -11.88
N VAL A 505 -1.30 33.67 -11.14
CA VAL A 505 -0.22 34.43 -10.49
C VAL A 505 0.72 35.04 -11.53
N LYS A 506 1.12 34.28 -12.57
CA LYS A 506 1.93 34.77 -13.70
C LYS A 506 1.23 35.91 -14.44
N SER A 507 -0.06 35.76 -14.73
CA SER A 507 -0.86 36.80 -15.39
C SER A 507 -0.98 38.06 -14.53
N LYS A 508 -1.13 37.90 -13.21
CA LYS A 508 -1.14 39.04 -12.28
C LYS A 508 0.23 39.74 -12.28
N ARG A 509 1.32 39.00 -12.24
CA ARG A 509 2.70 39.51 -12.28
C ARG A 509 3.00 40.25 -13.58
N GLU A 510 2.60 39.71 -14.73
CA GLU A 510 2.74 40.37 -16.04
C GLU A 510 1.99 41.70 -16.06
N ARG A 511 0.73 41.72 -15.63
CA ARG A 511 -0.05 42.96 -15.55
C ARG A 511 0.57 44.02 -14.62
N LEU A 512 1.10 43.62 -13.46
CA LEU A 512 1.78 44.56 -12.56
C LEU A 512 3.11 45.04 -13.13
N ALA A 513 3.82 44.19 -13.90
CA ALA A 513 5.04 44.59 -14.59
C ALA A 513 4.76 45.63 -15.70
N ASP A 514 3.66 45.47 -16.45
CA ASP A 514 3.19 46.46 -17.42
C ASP A 514 2.82 47.78 -16.71
N GLU A 515 2.11 47.71 -15.58
CA GLU A 515 1.76 48.89 -14.77
C GLU A 515 3.01 49.59 -14.19
N LEU A 516 4.03 48.82 -13.81
CA LEU A 516 5.32 49.34 -13.36
C LEU A 516 6.07 50.03 -14.50
N GLU A 517 6.02 49.48 -15.72
CA GLU A 517 6.60 50.11 -16.91
C GLU A 517 5.89 51.43 -17.24
N GLU A 518 4.56 51.45 -17.25
CA GLU A 518 3.76 52.68 -17.44
C GLU A 518 4.08 53.72 -16.34
N THR A 519 4.19 53.30 -15.09
CA THR A 519 4.56 54.17 -13.96
C THR A 519 5.97 54.74 -14.11
N ARG A 520 6.92 53.95 -14.64
CA ARG A 520 8.28 54.41 -14.94
C ARG A 520 8.29 55.44 -16.08
N GLU A 521 7.53 55.18 -17.16
CA GLU A 521 7.38 56.14 -18.26
C GLU A 521 6.73 57.45 -17.80
N GLU A 522 5.71 57.38 -16.94
CA GLU A 522 5.08 58.56 -16.32
C GLU A 522 6.08 59.37 -15.51
N LEU A 523 6.88 58.70 -14.66
CA LEU A 523 7.90 59.35 -13.84
C LEU A 523 8.97 60.04 -14.72
N GLU A 524 9.41 59.38 -15.79
CA GLU A 524 10.36 59.97 -16.75
C GLU A 524 9.76 61.20 -17.46
N ARG A 525 8.49 61.12 -17.89
CA ARG A 525 7.80 62.24 -18.52
C ARG A 525 7.68 63.44 -17.57
N GLN A 526 7.26 63.20 -16.33
CA GLN A 526 7.15 64.27 -15.32
C GLN A 526 8.50 64.91 -15.02
N ARG A 527 9.58 64.11 -14.88
CA ARG A 527 10.94 64.63 -14.68
C ARG A 527 11.43 65.47 -15.87
N ALA A 528 11.11 65.05 -17.10
CA ALA A 528 11.44 65.80 -18.30
C ALA A 528 10.69 67.14 -18.38
N GLU A 529 9.39 67.14 -18.08
CA GLU A 529 8.57 68.37 -18.01
C GLU A 529 9.07 69.32 -16.92
N GLN A 530 9.43 68.81 -15.75
CA GLN A 530 10.01 69.60 -14.66
C GLN A 530 11.36 70.22 -15.07
N SER A 531 12.25 69.45 -15.71
CA SER A 531 13.55 69.93 -16.17
C SER A 531 13.42 71.05 -17.21
N GLU A 532 12.49 70.93 -18.15
CA GLU A 532 12.21 71.99 -19.13
C GLU A 532 11.61 73.24 -18.47
N ALA A 533 10.73 73.06 -17.46
CA ALA A 533 10.19 74.18 -16.68
C ALA A 533 11.28 74.93 -15.89
N VAL A 534 12.21 74.21 -15.23
CA VAL A 534 13.38 74.81 -14.56
C VAL A 534 14.19 75.64 -15.54
N ARG A 535 14.49 75.07 -16.71
CA ARG A 535 15.28 75.73 -17.74
C ARG A 535 14.61 77.01 -18.23
N GLN A 536 13.31 76.95 -18.53
CA GLN A 536 12.56 78.11 -18.99
C GLN A 536 12.56 79.23 -17.95
N ARG A 537 12.30 78.90 -16.68
CA ARG A 537 12.28 79.87 -15.57
C ARG A 537 13.66 80.49 -15.31
N THR A 538 14.71 79.68 -15.38
CA THR A 538 16.10 80.15 -15.27
C THR A 538 16.46 81.12 -16.40
N ASP A 539 16.05 80.82 -17.64
CA ASP A 539 16.27 81.70 -18.79
C ASP A 539 15.47 83.02 -18.69
N GLU A 540 14.23 82.95 -18.19
CA GLU A 540 13.40 84.13 -17.95
C GLU A 540 14.01 85.04 -16.87
N TRP A 541 14.42 84.45 -15.74
CA TRP A 541 15.15 85.14 -14.68
C TRP A 541 16.41 85.81 -15.23
N LYS A 542 17.25 85.08 -15.97
CA LYS A 542 18.50 85.57 -16.56
C LYS A 542 18.28 86.78 -17.47
N ARG A 543 17.17 86.82 -18.22
CA ARG A 543 16.82 87.99 -19.05
C ARG A 543 16.39 89.17 -18.21
N ALA A 544 15.63 88.94 -17.13
CA ALA A 544 15.12 89.99 -16.27
C ALA A 544 16.24 90.72 -15.51
N VAL A 545 17.27 90.01 -15.06
CA VAL A 545 18.35 90.59 -14.24
C VAL A 545 19.58 91.08 -15.03
N ARG A 546 19.61 90.91 -16.35
CA ARG A 546 20.79 91.26 -17.18
C ARG A 546 21.19 92.72 -17.03
N HIS A 547 20.20 93.62 -17.06
CA HIS A 547 20.46 95.05 -16.96
C HIS A 547 21.03 95.43 -15.60
N ASP A 548 20.43 94.92 -14.53
CA ASP A 548 20.89 95.14 -13.15
C ASP A 548 22.32 94.58 -12.93
N HIS A 549 22.67 93.45 -13.54
CA HIS A 549 24.03 92.89 -13.48
C HIS A 549 25.06 93.75 -14.25
N GLU A 550 24.69 94.27 -15.43
CA GLU A 550 25.52 95.20 -16.21
C GLU A 550 25.74 96.52 -15.46
N GLU A 551 24.68 97.10 -14.87
CA GLU A 551 24.73 98.33 -14.04
C GLU A 551 25.67 98.16 -12.84
N LEU A 552 25.63 97.00 -12.16
CA LEU A 552 26.54 96.70 -11.04
C LEU A 552 28.01 96.66 -11.49
N GLY A 553 28.28 96.12 -12.68
CA GLY A 553 29.62 96.08 -13.27
C GLY A 553 30.18 97.48 -13.52
N GLU A 554 29.38 98.35 -14.15
CA GLU A 554 29.77 99.73 -14.47
C GLU A 554 30.03 100.57 -13.20
N LEU A 555 29.19 100.42 -12.16
CA LEU A 555 29.37 101.14 -10.89
C LEU A 555 30.68 100.78 -10.17
N SER A 556 31.14 99.53 -10.29
CA SER A 556 32.35 99.06 -9.62
C SER A 556 33.66 99.55 -10.23
N GLU A 557 33.65 100.02 -11.49
CA GLU A 557 34.87 100.44 -12.23
C GLU A 557 35.17 101.95 -12.15
N LEU A 558 34.25 102.76 -11.63
CA LEU A 558 34.37 104.23 -11.64
C LEU A 558 35.39 104.78 -10.62
N ASN A 559 36.37 105.55 -11.10
CA ASN A 559 37.44 106.12 -10.28
C ASN A 559 37.14 107.58 -9.83
N VAL A 560 35.94 107.79 -9.29
CA VAL A 560 35.36 109.12 -8.96
C VAL A 560 36.24 109.94 -8.03
N ARG A 561 36.92 109.29 -7.07
CA ARG A 561 37.83 109.97 -6.12
C ARG A 561 39.01 110.65 -6.81
N GLN A 562 39.59 110.03 -7.83
CA GLN A 562 40.72 110.62 -8.55
C GLN A 562 40.30 111.89 -9.30
N ARG A 563 39.11 111.87 -9.93
CA ARG A 563 38.55 113.01 -10.66
C ARG A 563 38.23 114.22 -9.78
N LEU A 564 37.73 113.98 -8.56
CA LEU A 564 37.45 115.03 -7.59
C LEU A 564 38.72 115.78 -7.16
N ASN A 565 39.83 115.05 -6.98
CA ASN A 565 41.14 115.63 -6.63
C ASN A 565 41.70 116.53 -7.76
N ASP A 566 41.50 116.14 -9.02
CA ASP A 566 41.95 116.91 -10.18
C ASP A 566 41.23 118.27 -10.28
N LEU A 567 39.92 118.30 -10.01
CA LEU A 567 39.11 119.52 -10.01
C LEU A 567 39.52 120.50 -8.91
N GLN A 568 39.76 120.01 -7.69
CA GLN A 568 40.21 120.84 -6.58
C GLN A 568 41.56 121.51 -6.90
N SER A 569 42.52 120.74 -7.43
CA SER A 569 43.84 121.25 -7.83
C SER A 569 43.75 122.33 -8.92
N ALA A 570 42.78 122.23 -9.83
CA ALA A 570 42.59 123.22 -10.88
C ALA A 570 42.08 124.57 -10.32
N LEU A 571 41.18 124.54 -9.34
CA LEU A 571 40.61 125.74 -8.71
C LEU A 571 41.67 126.52 -7.91
N GLU A 572 42.52 125.83 -7.16
CA GLU A 572 43.60 126.44 -6.36
C GLU A 572 44.59 127.21 -7.24
N ASN A 573 45.03 126.60 -8.34
CA ASN A 573 45.92 127.24 -9.30
C ASN A 573 45.30 128.51 -9.90
N TYR A 574 44.03 128.44 -10.31
CA TYR A 574 43.32 129.58 -10.90
C TYR A 574 43.21 130.77 -9.92
N SER A 575 42.90 130.49 -8.65
CA SER A 575 42.81 131.53 -7.61
C SER A 575 44.14 132.25 -7.36
N SER A 576 45.25 131.49 -7.36
CA SER A 576 46.61 132.02 -7.16
C SER A 576 47.07 132.87 -8.34
N GLU A 577 46.73 132.49 -9.58
CA GLU A 577 47.05 133.28 -10.76
C GLU A 577 46.36 134.65 -10.71
N ILE A 578 45.07 134.72 -10.36
CA ILE A 578 44.32 135.98 -10.27
C ILE A 578 44.82 136.88 -9.14
N ALA A 579 45.12 136.31 -7.96
CA ALA A 579 45.51 137.10 -6.79
C ALA A 579 46.83 137.86 -6.98
N ASN A 580 47.75 137.35 -7.80
CA ASN A 580 49.12 137.89 -7.95
C ASN A 580 49.27 138.95 -9.07
N VAL A 581 48.19 139.32 -9.78
CA VAL A 581 48.25 140.28 -10.90
C VAL A 581 48.47 141.71 -10.43
N GLU A 582 49.36 142.49 -11.07
CA GLU A 582 49.65 143.89 -10.68
C GLU A 582 48.98 144.95 -11.57
N SER A 583 48.47 144.59 -12.77
CA SER A 583 47.84 145.53 -13.72
C SER A 583 46.57 144.97 -14.39
N GLY A 584 45.70 145.86 -14.88
CA GLY A 584 44.46 145.46 -15.55
C GLY A 584 44.67 144.65 -16.84
N ASP A 585 45.74 144.93 -17.59
CA ASP A 585 46.04 144.23 -18.84
C ASP A 585 46.53 142.78 -18.61
N GLU A 586 47.26 142.53 -17.52
CA GLU A 586 47.66 141.16 -17.14
C GLU A 586 46.46 140.31 -16.70
N LEU A 587 45.48 140.93 -16.03
CA LEU A 587 44.30 140.22 -15.54
C LEU A 587 43.47 139.66 -16.69
N GLN A 588 43.35 140.40 -17.80
CA GLN A 588 42.55 139.95 -18.94
C GLN A 588 43.11 138.67 -19.59
N ASN A 589 44.42 138.43 -19.52
CA ASN A 589 45.10 137.28 -20.13
C ASN A 589 45.00 135.95 -19.34
N ILE A 590 44.52 135.95 -18.09
CA ILE A 590 44.35 134.73 -17.29
C ILE A 590 43.09 133.96 -17.74
N SER A 591 43.22 132.66 -18.03
CA SER A 591 42.15 131.78 -18.54
C SER A 591 41.68 130.76 -17.50
N ASP A 592 40.38 130.49 -17.45
CA ASP A 592 39.74 129.47 -16.59
C ASP A 592 39.68 128.06 -17.21
N GLY A 593 40.29 127.86 -18.37
CA GLY A 593 40.17 126.63 -19.15
C GLY A 593 40.54 125.33 -18.41
N LYS A 594 41.54 125.35 -17.52
CA LYS A 594 41.93 124.15 -16.74
C LYS A 594 40.86 123.69 -15.76
N VAL A 595 40.13 124.62 -15.14
CA VAL A 595 39.03 124.31 -14.21
C VAL A 595 37.87 123.68 -14.97
N ILE A 596 37.53 124.23 -16.15
CA ILE A 596 36.43 123.72 -16.97
C ILE A 596 36.70 122.28 -17.43
N SER A 597 37.91 121.96 -17.90
CA SER A 597 38.25 120.61 -18.35
C SER A 597 38.19 119.56 -17.23
N ALA A 598 38.68 119.89 -16.04
CA ALA A 598 38.60 118.97 -14.89
C ALA A 598 37.15 118.73 -14.46
N LEU A 599 36.31 119.76 -14.53
CA LEU A 599 34.90 119.69 -14.20
C LEU A 599 34.09 118.84 -15.21
N GLU A 600 34.38 118.97 -16.50
CA GLU A 600 33.69 118.20 -17.56
C GLU A 600 34.01 116.70 -17.51
N ALA A 601 35.25 116.34 -17.17
CA ALA A 601 35.63 114.93 -16.97
C ALA A 601 34.86 114.27 -15.81
N LEU A 602 34.73 114.98 -14.68
CA LEU A 602 33.97 114.48 -13.53
C LEU A 602 32.48 114.32 -13.84
N VAL A 603 31.87 115.28 -14.55
CA VAL A 603 30.46 115.20 -14.96
C VAL A 603 30.21 113.99 -15.87
N SER A 604 31.10 113.73 -16.83
CA SER A 604 30.97 112.58 -17.73
C SER A 604 30.97 111.25 -16.96
N ASP A 605 31.85 111.10 -15.98
CA ASP A 605 31.95 109.87 -15.20
C ASP A 605 30.72 109.69 -14.27
N LEU A 606 30.22 110.79 -13.67
CA LEU A 606 29.04 110.75 -12.80
C LEU A 606 27.71 110.58 -13.57
N ASP A 607 27.56 111.19 -14.74
CA ASP A 607 26.37 110.98 -15.60
C ASP A 607 26.30 109.53 -16.10
N SER A 608 27.46 108.93 -16.42
CA SER A 608 27.56 107.51 -16.77
C SER A 608 27.16 106.61 -15.60
N ALA A 609 27.39 107.07 -14.36
CA ALA A 609 27.02 106.39 -13.12
C ALA A 609 25.57 106.68 -12.65
N GLY A 610 24.81 107.49 -13.40
CA GLY A 610 23.47 107.94 -12.99
C GLY A 610 23.45 108.90 -11.79
N VAL A 611 24.57 109.55 -11.44
CA VAL A 611 24.69 110.45 -10.29
C VAL A 611 24.57 111.91 -10.72
N ASP A 612 23.46 112.57 -10.34
CA ASP A 612 23.21 113.99 -10.66
C ASP A 612 24.20 114.95 -9.97
N PHE A 613 24.97 115.69 -10.78
CA PHE A 613 25.99 116.68 -10.40
C PHE A 613 25.80 118.06 -11.08
N HIS A 614 24.63 118.31 -11.69
CA HIS A 614 24.43 119.47 -12.57
C HIS A 614 24.44 120.82 -11.84
N GLU A 615 23.92 120.89 -10.61
CA GLU A 615 23.82 122.12 -9.83
C GLU A 615 25.21 122.65 -9.42
N GLN A 616 26.06 121.76 -8.92
CA GLN A 616 27.42 122.07 -8.47
C GLN A 616 28.32 122.52 -9.64
N GLN A 617 28.12 121.92 -10.83
CA GLN A 617 28.81 122.33 -12.05
C GLN A 617 28.60 123.82 -12.38
N GLN A 618 27.35 124.30 -12.25
CA GLN A 618 26.99 125.68 -12.54
C GLN A 618 27.59 126.66 -11.52
N GLN A 619 27.63 126.29 -10.25
CA GLN A 619 28.20 127.10 -9.17
C GLN A 619 29.71 127.34 -9.36
N ILE A 620 30.46 126.31 -9.78
CA ILE A 620 31.89 126.42 -10.05
C ILE A 620 32.18 127.37 -11.22
N LYS A 621 31.46 127.25 -12.33
CA LYS A 621 31.62 128.12 -13.51
C LYS A 621 31.30 129.60 -13.22
N ARG A 622 30.32 129.88 -12.36
CA ARG A 622 29.99 131.27 -11.96
C ARG A 622 31.08 131.88 -11.08
N SER A 623 31.64 131.07 -10.18
CA SER A 623 32.65 131.52 -9.22
C SER A 623 33.97 131.92 -9.87
N THR A 624 34.45 131.18 -10.88
CA THR A 624 35.69 131.53 -11.59
C THR A 624 35.61 132.91 -12.25
N LYS A 625 34.48 133.20 -12.90
CA LYS A 625 34.24 134.49 -13.54
C LYS A 625 34.12 135.64 -12.52
N ALA A 626 33.34 135.44 -11.46
CA ALA A 626 33.15 136.45 -10.43
C ALA A 626 34.47 136.83 -9.72
N LEU A 627 35.40 135.88 -9.59
CA LEU A 627 36.72 136.11 -8.99
C LEU A 627 37.59 137.05 -9.83
N LYS A 628 37.57 136.85 -11.16
CA LYS A 628 38.27 137.71 -12.11
C LYS A 628 37.71 139.14 -12.10
N ASP A 629 36.38 139.29 -12.16
CA ASP A 629 35.70 140.59 -12.09
C ASP A 629 36.00 141.35 -10.78
N ALA A 630 36.11 140.62 -9.66
CA ALA A 630 36.45 141.21 -8.37
C ALA A 630 37.87 141.80 -8.39
N ARG A 631 38.86 141.08 -8.93
CA ARG A 631 40.24 141.59 -9.02
C ARG A 631 40.34 142.84 -9.90
N GLU A 632 39.60 142.88 -11.01
CA GLU A 632 39.57 144.03 -11.92
C GLU A 632 39.09 145.29 -11.20
N SER A 633 37.99 145.15 -10.45
CA SER A 633 37.39 146.25 -9.68
C SER A 633 38.32 146.80 -8.59
N GLN A 634 39.24 145.99 -8.07
CA GLN A 634 40.19 146.40 -7.04
C GLN A 634 41.36 147.20 -7.62
N LEU A 635 41.82 146.86 -8.83
CA LEU A 635 42.88 147.59 -9.53
C LEU A 635 42.41 149.00 -9.94
N GLU A 636 41.16 149.13 -10.42
CA GLU A 636 40.57 150.44 -10.76
C GLU A 636 40.41 151.39 -9.55
N MET A 637 40.23 150.84 -8.35
CA MET A 637 40.01 151.63 -7.13
C MET A 637 41.25 152.45 -6.70
N ASN A 638 42.44 152.17 -7.22
CA ASN A 638 43.73 152.62 -6.63
C ASN A 638 44.60 153.58 -7.49
N SER A 639 44.10 154.29 -8.51
CA SER A 639 44.88 155.24 -9.37
C SER A 639 44.81 156.75 -8.92
N GLU A 640 45.89 157.57 -9.09
CA GLU A 640 46.05 159.01 -8.66
C GLU A 640 46.27 160.03 -9.83
N ALA A 641 45.99 161.35 -9.66
CA ALA A 641 46.02 162.42 -10.71
C ALA A 641 46.89 163.68 -10.45
N GLY A 642 47.66 164.15 -11.46
CA GLY A 642 48.35 165.49 -11.61
C GLY A 642 49.61 165.43 -12.53
N ARG A 643 50.08 166.40 -13.37
CA ARG A 643 49.88 167.86 -13.48
C ARG A 643 50.59 168.48 -14.75
N LEU A 644 49.87 169.10 -15.72
CA LEU A 644 50.36 170.21 -16.60
C LEU A 644 49.20 170.85 -17.43
N GLU A 645 48.58 171.92 -16.92
CA GLU A 645 47.77 172.86 -17.74
C GLU A 645 47.87 174.30 -17.19
N GLN A 646 48.16 175.25 -18.06
CA GLN A 646 47.71 176.63 -17.93
C GLN A 646 46.96 176.99 -19.23
N ILE A 647 45.73 177.47 -19.04
CA ILE A 647 44.77 178.05 -20.01
C ILE A 647 43.77 177.04 -20.62
N ASN A 648 42.76 176.60 -19.86
CA ASN A 648 41.37 177.11 -19.87
C ASN A 648 40.53 176.43 -18.76
N PRO A 649 39.54 177.07 -18.12
CA PRO A 649 38.77 176.48 -17.02
C PRO A 649 37.54 175.73 -17.53
N PHE A 650 37.37 174.45 -17.15
CA PHE A 650 36.13 173.71 -16.77
C PHE A 650 36.32 172.17 -16.97
N ASP A 651 36.61 171.38 -15.92
CA ASP A 651 36.02 170.02 -15.71
C ASP A 651 36.33 169.35 -14.33
N ASN A 652 35.40 168.55 -13.81
CA ASN A 652 35.47 167.74 -12.57
C ASN A 652 35.00 166.29 -12.87
N SER A 653 35.89 165.27 -12.96
CA SER A 653 35.47 163.89 -13.32
C SER A 653 36.19 162.69 -12.68
N THR A 654 37.17 162.87 -11.78
CA THR A 654 38.03 161.74 -11.32
C THR A 654 37.55 161.03 -10.03
N GLU A 655 36.71 161.67 -9.20
CA GLU A 655 36.32 161.11 -7.89
C GLU A 655 35.11 160.15 -7.98
N GLU A 656 34.30 160.24 -9.04
CA GLU A 656 33.06 159.45 -9.19
C GLU A 656 33.31 158.01 -9.66
N GLN A 657 34.36 157.77 -10.45
CA GLN A 657 34.75 156.43 -10.92
C GLN A 657 35.22 155.52 -9.76
N ARG A 658 36.03 156.05 -8.85
CA ARG A 658 36.59 155.28 -7.71
C ARG A 658 35.51 154.71 -6.79
N LYS A 659 34.39 155.44 -6.62
CA LYS A 659 33.28 155.02 -5.77
C LYS A 659 32.44 153.89 -6.40
N LYS A 660 32.36 153.82 -7.73
CA LYS A 660 31.64 152.76 -8.46
C LYS A 660 32.39 151.42 -8.37
N SER A 661 33.71 151.39 -8.58
CA SER A 661 34.49 150.15 -8.53
C SER A 661 34.50 149.52 -7.11
N MET A 662 34.49 150.34 -6.05
CA MET A 662 34.37 149.83 -4.67
C MET A 662 33.03 149.13 -4.38
N GLN A 663 31.92 149.62 -4.94
CA GLN A 663 30.61 148.96 -4.81
C GLN A 663 30.55 147.65 -5.61
N HIS A 664 31.19 147.62 -6.78
CA HIS A 664 31.23 146.44 -7.63
C HIS A 664 32.01 145.29 -6.97
N TYR A 665 33.17 145.59 -6.37
CA TYR A 665 33.98 144.62 -5.61
C TYR A 665 33.19 143.93 -4.48
N ARG A 666 32.48 144.71 -3.66
CA ARG A 666 31.67 144.17 -2.55
C ARG A 666 30.57 143.23 -3.03
N ARG A 667 29.95 143.55 -4.17
CA ARG A 667 28.92 142.67 -4.77
C ARG A 667 29.52 141.35 -5.22
N LYS A 668 30.68 141.39 -5.86
CA LYS A 668 31.38 140.19 -6.33
C LYS A 668 31.90 139.32 -5.19
N LYS A 669 32.32 139.90 -4.06
CA LYS A 669 32.62 139.13 -2.85
C LYS A 669 31.42 138.29 -2.37
N ILE A 670 30.24 138.91 -2.25
CA ILE A 670 29.02 138.19 -1.81
C ILE A 670 28.67 137.07 -2.81
N GLU A 671 28.77 137.34 -4.12
CA GLU A 671 28.52 136.33 -5.15
C GLU A 671 29.49 135.13 -5.06
N LEU A 672 30.74 135.36 -4.67
CA LEU A 672 31.74 134.29 -4.49
C LEU A 672 31.47 133.46 -3.22
N ASP A 673 31.18 134.14 -2.11
CA ASP A 673 30.88 133.49 -0.84
C ASP A 673 29.60 132.61 -0.95
N ASP A 674 28.55 133.08 -1.65
CA ASP A 674 27.31 132.33 -1.86
C ASP A 674 27.49 131.07 -2.74
N ASN A 675 28.40 131.12 -3.72
CA ASN A 675 28.68 129.95 -4.55
C ASN A 675 29.56 128.91 -3.86
N GLY A 676 30.23 129.26 -2.75
CA GLY A 676 30.99 128.32 -1.92
C GLY A 676 32.26 127.74 -2.55
N VAL A 677 32.80 128.37 -3.59
CA VAL A 677 34.00 127.88 -4.30
C VAL A 677 35.24 128.70 -3.98
N PHE A 678 35.13 130.03 -3.95
CA PHE A 678 36.21 130.96 -3.61
C PHE A 678 35.75 131.97 -2.55
N SER A 679 36.68 132.52 -1.76
CA SER A 679 36.43 133.67 -0.87
C SER A 679 37.57 134.69 -0.97
N ILE A 680 37.25 135.99 -0.91
CA ILE A 680 38.21 137.10 -1.15
C ILE A 680 38.27 138.13 0.00
N SER A 681 39.38 138.89 0.08
CA SER A 681 39.62 139.91 1.11
C SER A 681 38.71 141.15 1.06
N GLU A 682 38.73 141.99 2.10
CA GLU A 682 38.02 143.28 2.13
C GLU A 682 38.60 144.33 1.14
N PRO A 683 37.81 145.32 0.68
CA PRO A 683 38.29 146.33 -0.28
C PRO A 683 39.45 147.16 0.31
N GLY A 684 40.63 147.00 -0.28
CA GLY A 684 41.86 147.66 0.17
C GLY A 684 43.00 147.56 -0.85
N PRO A 685 44.22 148.01 -0.49
CA PRO A 685 45.38 147.96 -1.37
C PRO A 685 45.86 146.53 -1.67
N THR A 686 45.55 145.55 -0.81
CA THR A 686 45.89 144.13 -0.98
C THR A 686 44.68 143.29 -1.38
N PHE A 687 44.87 142.27 -2.23
CA PHE A 687 43.85 141.30 -2.63
C PHE A 687 44.34 139.89 -2.31
N THR A 688 43.56 139.11 -1.57
CA THR A 688 43.80 137.68 -1.31
C THR A 688 42.57 136.86 -1.67
N CYS A 689 42.77 135.62 -2.13
CA CYS A 689 41.71 134.67 -2.49
C CYS A 689 42.02 133.27 -1.94
N GLU A 690 41.03 132.57 -1.38
CA GLU A 690 41.11 131.18 -0.89
C GLU A 690 40.04 130.30 -1.57
N VAL A 691 40.30 128.99 -1.74
CA VAL A 691 39.37 127.98 -2.31
C VAL A 691 38.66 127.21 -1.18
N VAL A 692 37.34 126.99 -1.27
CA VAL A 692 36.50 126.41 -0.19
C VAL A 692 35.69 125.15 -0.63
N PHE A 693 35.92 124.61 -1.83
CA PHE A 693 35.19 123.46 -2.40
C PHE A 693 35.49 122.09 -1.69
N SER A 694 34.49 121.18 -1.56
CA SER A 694 34.59 119.86 -0.85
C SER A 694 34.09 118.65 -1.66
N ALA A 695 34.79 117.50 -1.56
CA ALA A 695 34.61 116.30 -2.39
C ALA A 695 33.80 115.13 -1.75
N ASP A 696 33.63 115.06 -0.42
CA ASP A 696 33.16 113.84 0.27
C ASP A 696 31.69 113.42 0.02
N ASN A 697 30.80 114.38 -0.27
CA ASN A 697 29.37 114.11 -0.43
C ASN A 697 29.03 113.31 -1.70
N ILE A 698 29.93 113.31 -2.68
CA ILE A 698 29.70 112.67 -3.99
C ILE A 698 30.02 111.16 -3.89
N ASP A 699 31.03 110.80 -3.11
CA ASP A 699 31.50 109.42 -2.92
C ASP A 699 30.48 108.54 -2.18
N GLN A 700 29.70 109.12 -1.25
CA GLN A 700 28.65 108.38 -0.53
C GLN A 700 27.46 107.99 -1.40
N ARG A 701 27.12 108.80 -2.41
CA ARG A 701 25.97 108.54 -3.30
C ARG A 701 26.22 107.35 -4.23
N VAL A 702 27.45 107.18 -4.71
CA VAL A 702 27.86 106.05 -5.57
C VAL A 702 27.72 104.71 -4.83
N ASN A 703 28.22 104.62 -3.59
CA ASN A 703 28.16 103.39 -2.79
C ASN A 703 26.73 102.95 -2.40
N GLN A 704 25.78 103.89 -2.33
CA GLN A 704 24.39 103.57 -2.02
C GLN A 704 23.70 102.90 -3.22
N GLN A 705 23.95 103.41 -4.44
CA GLN A 705 23.41 102.85 -5.67
C GLN A 705 23.86 101.39 -5.88
N GLU A 706 25.14 101.10 -5.63
CA GLU A 706 25.70 99.73 -5.75
C GLU A 706 24.96 98.71 -4.86
N ARG A 707 24.62 99.09 -3.62
CA ARG A 707 23.88 98.20 -2.70
C ARG A 707 22.43 97.97 -3.12
N ASP A 708 21.80 98.97 -3.72
CA ASP A 708 20.40 98.87 -4.13
C ASP A 708 20.26 97.88 -5.30
N VAL A 709 21.20 97.89 -6.25
CA VAL A 709 21.28 96.93 -7.37
C VAL A 709 21.53 95.49 -6.88
N VAL A 710 22.44 95.27 -5.92
CA VAL A 710 22.68 93.92 -5.34
C VAL A 710 21.41 93.35 -4.68
N ASN A 711 20.65 94.17 -3.96
CA ASN A 711 19.42 93.70 -3.30
C ASN A 711 18.32 93.38 -4.32
N GLN A 712 18.25 94.09 -5.44
CA GLN A 712 17.32 93.79 -6.53
C GLN A 712 17.61 92.41 -7.14
N LEU A 713 18.88 92.11 -7.43
CA LEU A 713 19.31 90.80 -7.94
C LEU A 713 18.91 89.64 -7.01
N VAL A 714 19.13 89.77 -5.71
CA VAL A 714 18.75 88.75 -4.71
C VAL A 714 17.23 88.62 -4.58
N SER A 715 16.50 89.73 -4.65
CA SER A 715 15.03 89.72 -4.56
C SER A 715 14.39 89.03 -5.77
N SER A 716 15.01 89.17 -6.96
CA SER A 716 14.56 88.53 -8.20
C SER A 716 14.65 87.00 -8.12
N VAL A 717 15.75 86.45 -7.56
CA VAL A 717 15.85 85.00 -7.29
C VAL A 717 14.81 84.54 -6.29
N ARG A 718 14.61 85.31 -5.21
CA ARG A 718 13.63 84.97 -4.17
C ARG A 718 12.20 84.89 -4.71
N SER A 719 11.82 85.72 -5.68
CA SER A 719 10.49 85.65 -6.29
C SER A 719 10.27 84.45 -7.20
N GLU A 720 11.35 83.83 -7.69
CA GLU A 720 11.28 82.61 -8.50
C GLU A 720 11.19 81.33 -7.65
N LEU A 721 11.39 81.39 -6.33
CA LEU A 721 11.33 80.20 -5.47
C LEU A 721 10.01 80.18 -4.69
N SER A 722 9.38 79.00 -4.63
CA SER A 722 8.15 78.74 -3.88
C SER A 722 8.43 78.71 -2.37
N GLU A 723 9.50 78.01 -1.98
CA GLU A 723 10.01 77.92 -0.61
C GLU A 723 11.52 78.29 -0.55
N PRO A 724 11.86 79.59 -0.56
CA PRO A 724 13.25 80.03 -0.62
C PRO A 724 14.04 79.67 0.66
N GLN A 725 15.10 78.88 0.51
CA GLN A 725 16.05 78.62 1.60
C GLN A 725 17.00 79.81 1.79
N GLN A 726 17.06 80.34 3.02
CA GLN A 726 17.89 81.50 3.35
C GLN A 726 19.39 81.25 3.06
N ARG A 727 19.87 80.02 3.29
CA ARG A 727 21.27 79.64 3.06
C ARG A 727 21.69 79.78 1.59
N ASP A 728 20.79 79.43 0.67
CA ASP A 728 21.06 79.47 -0.76
C ASP A 728 20.97 80.90 -1.31
N LEU A 729 20.02 81.69 -0.81
CA LEU A 729 19.96 83.13 -1.08
C LEU A 729 21.19 83.89 -0.58
N ASP A 730 21.71 83.55 0.61
CA ASP A 730 22.93 84.17 1.15
C ASP A 730 24.17 83.79 0.32
N ARG A 731 24.22 82.54 -0.18
CA ARG A 731 25.28 82.08 -1.09
C ARG A 731 25.20 82.79 -2.44
N PHE A 732 24.00 82.97 -2.98
CA PHE A 732 23.75 83.73 -4.20
C PHE A 732 24.18 85.20 -4.04
N LYS A 733 23.77 85.86 -2.96
CA LYS A 733 24.17 87.24 -2.63
C LYS A 733 25.68 87.39 -2.56
N SER A 734 26.36 86.46 -1.89
CA SER A 734 27.83 86.48 -1.79
C SER A 734 28.53 86.26 -3.14
N ALA A 735 27.88 85.60 -4.10
CA ALA A 735 28.41 85.45 -5.46
C ALA A 735 28.24 86.75 -6.27
N VAL A 736 27.09 87.41 -6.15
CA VAL A 736 26.83 88.73 -6.75
C VAL A 736 27.82 89.77 -6.23
N GLU A 737 28.03 89.86 -4.91
CA GLU A 737 28.97 90.81 -4.29
C GLU A 737 30.45 90.57 -4.67
N ARG A 738 30.79 89.37 -5.15
CA ARG A 738 32.15 89.03 -5.64
C ARG A 738 32.35 89.33 -7.12
N GLY A 739 31.32 89.82 -7.82
CA GLY A 739 31.37 90.10 -9.25
C GLY A 739 31.39 88.84 -10.11
N GLU A 740 30.72 87.77 -9.69
CA GLU A 740 30.59 86.56 -10.52
C GLU A 740 29.78 86.84 -11.80
N ASP A 741 30.07 86.10 -12.86
CA ASP A 741 29.39 86.26 -14.14
C ASP A 741 27.94 85.75 -14.10
N LEU A 742 27.12 86.26 -15.04
CA LEU A 742 25.70 85.95 -15.09
C LEU A 742 25.42 84.46 -15.39
N ASP A 743 26.34 83.77 -16.08
CA ASP A 743 26.19 82.35 -16.41
C ASP A 743 26.30 81.48 -15.15
N ARG A 744 27.28 81.77 -14.29
CA ARG A 744 27.47 81.08 -13.01
C ARG A 744 26.35 81.38 -12.02
N LEU A 745 25.87 82.63 -12.01
CA LEU A 745 24.68 82.99 -11.23
C LEU A 745 23.42 82.26 -11.73
N SER A 746 23.26 82.09 -13.05
CA SER A 746 22.15 81.32 -13.64
C SER A 746 22.21 79.84 -13.27
N GLN A 747 23.40 79.23 -13.25
CA GLN A 747 23.55 77.85 -12.80
C GLN A 747 23.11 77.70 -11.34
N MET A 748 23.51 78.63 -10.48
CA MET A 748 23.09 78.61 -9.07
C MET A 748 21.57 78.75 -8.91
N VAL A 749 20.90 79.52 -9.77
CA VAL A 749 19.43 79.64 -9.77
C VAL A 749 18.76 78.37 -10.29
N SER A 750 19.32 77.73 -11.33
CA SER A 750 18.86 76.44 -11.83
C SER A 750 18.87 75.37 -10.74
N ASP A 751 20.00 75.24 -10.02
CA ASP A 751 20.15 74.28 -8.93
C ASP A 751 19.13 74.55 -7.79
N MET A 752 18.84 75.83 -7.50
CA MET A 752 17.85 76.22 -6.50
C MET A 752 16.41 75.91 -6.95
N LEU A 753 16.10 76.09 -8.24
CA LEU A 753 14.79 75.77 -8.82
C LEU A 753 14.55 74.25 -8.91
N GLU A 754 15.57 73.46 -9.23
CA GLU A 754 15.48 71.99 -9.22
C GLU A 754 15.12 71.46 -7.83
N SER A 755 15.67 72.06 -6.77
CA SER A 755 15.38 71.67 -5.39
C SER A 755 14.02 72.16 -4.87
N ASP A 756 13.38 73.13 -5.53
CA ASP A 756 12.10 73.74 -5.11
C ASP A 756 10.88 73.03 -5.72
N ILE A 757 11.07 72.27 -6.81
CA ILE A 757 9.97 71.58 -7.50
C ILE A 757 9.65 70.26 -6.77
N LEU A 758 8.45 70.20 -6.17
CA LEU A 758 7.84 68.99 -5.60
C LEU A 758 6.75 68.44 -6.52
N GLY A 759 6.68 67.12 -6.72
CA GLY A 759 5.59 66.49 -7.49
C GLY A 759 5.74 65.03 -7.92
N THR A 760 6.94 64.43 -7.87
CA THR A 760 7.17 63.04 -8.33
C THR A 760 7.05 61.97 -7.24
N GLU A 761 6.95 62.37 -5.96
CA GLU A 761 7.01 61.48 -4.79
C GLU A 761 5.91 60.39 -4.81
N ALA A 762 4.68 60.74 -5.19
CA ALA A 762 3.57 59.78 -5.23
C ALA A 762 3.74 58.70 -6.33
N VAL A 763 4.38 59.07 -7.45
CA VAL A 763 4.67 58.13 -8.56
C VAL A 763 5.84 57.22 -8.16
N GLU A 764 6.81 57.73 -7.40
CA GLU A 764 7.92 56.94 -6.84
C GLU A 764 7.47 55.93 -5.79
N GLU A 765 6.59 56.32 -4.86
CA GLU A 765 5.99 55.41 -3.88
C GLU A 765 5.22 54.27 -4.57
N ARG A 766 4.41 54.60 -5.59
CA ARG A 766 3.68 53.60 -6.38
C ARG A 766 4.62 52.63 -7.10
N ARG A 767 5.76 53.12 -7.61
CA ARG A 767 6.80 52.27 -8.23
C ARG A 767 7.37 51.26 -7.21
N GLU A 768 7.68 51.71 -6.00
CA GLU A 768 8.22 50.85 -4.93
C GLU A 768 7.20 49.81 -4.44
N GLU A 769 5.93 50.19 -4.31
CA GLU A 769 4.84 49.25 -4.01
C GLU A 769 4.72 48.15 -5.07
N LEU A 770 4.71 48.54 -6.36
CA LEU A 770 4.63 47.60 -7.48
C LEU A 770 5.85 46.68 -7.56
N GLU A 771 7.06 47.21 -7.31
CA GLU A 771 8.29 46.40 -7.24
C GLU A 771 8.20 45.36 -6.10
N SER A 772 7.75 45.75 -4.91
CA SER A 772 7.56 44.83 -3.79
C SER A 772 6.48 43.77 -4.04
N GLU A 773 5.34 44.14 -4.64
CA GLU A 773 4.29 43.17 -4.98
C GLU A 773 4.75 42.17 -6.05
N ILE A 774 5.57 42.60 -7.01
CA ILE A 774 6.15 41.71 -8.03
C ILE A 774 7.13 40.73 -7.39
N ASP A 775 7.99 41.19 -6.48
CA ASP A 775 8.94 40.32 -5.77
C ASP A 775 8.21 39.23 -4.96
N ASP A 776 7.10 39.58 -4.29
CA ASP A 776 6.25 38.61 -3.58
C ASP A 776 5.61 37.59 -4.55
N LEU A 777 5.12 38.04 -5.71
CA LEU A 777 4.54 37.15 -6.72
C LEU A 777 5.60 36.25 -7.38
N ASP A 778 6.81 36.75 -7.62
CA ASP A 778 7.91 35.95 -8.16
C ASP A 778 8.29 34.83 -7.15
N SER A 779 8.30 35.12 -5.84
CA SER A 779 8.46 34.08 -4.80
C SER A 779 7.32 33.05 -4.79
N ASP A 780 6.07 33.47 -5.00
CA ASP A 780 4.92 32.56 -5.11
C ASP A 780 5.03 31.67 -6.37
N ILE A 781 5.44 32.24 -7.50
CA ILE A 781 5.67 31.51 -8.77
C ILE A 781 6.70 30.41 -8.55
N ASP A 782 7.85 30.72 -7.94
CA ASP A 782 8.91 29.75 -7.65
C ASP A 782 8.40 28.56 -6.83
N VAL A 783 7.57 28.82 -5.81
CA VAL A 783 6.98 27.76 -4.98
C VAL A 783 5.95 26.94 -5.76
N PHE A 784 5.12 27.57 -6.58
CA PHE A 784 4.11 26.87 -7.39
C PHE A 784 4.75 26.01 -8.49
N GLU A 785 5.78 26.49 -9.17
CA GLU A 785 6.55 25.72 -10.15
C GLU A 785 7.21 24.51 -9.48
N ALA A 786 7.93 24.73 -8.37
CA ALA A 786 8.54 23.63 -7.62
C ALA A 786 7.51 22.60 -7.11
N THR A 787 6.31 23.05 -6.75
CA THR A 787 5.21 22.16 -6.34
C THR A 787 4.67 21.36 -7.53
N ALA A 788 4.61 21.94 -8.73
CA ALA A 788 4.15 21.27 -9.94
C ALA A 788 5.16 20.20 -10.38
N ASP A 789 6.45 20.52 -10.34
CA ASP A 789 7.54 19.58 -10.60
C ASP A 789 7.49 18.40 -9.60
N LEU A 790 7.38 18.69 -8.30
CA LEU A 790 7.24 17.67 -7.26
C LEU A 790 6.05 16.74 -7.54
N PHE A 791 4.91 17.30 -7.94
CA PHE A 791 3.73 16.49 -8.27
C PHE A 791 3.96 15.60 -9.48
N GLN A 792 4.58 16.12 -10.55
CA GLN A 792 4.84 15.35 -11.77
C GLN A 792 5.83 14.20 -11.50
N ASP A 793 6.87 14.46 -10.71
CA ASP A 793 7.88 13.46 -10.36
C ASP A 793 7.30 12.37 -9.46
N LEU A 794 6.53 12.76 -8.43
CA LEU A 794 6.07 11.84 -7.40
C LEU A 794 4.73 11.16 -7.71
N ASN A 795 3.92 11.65 -8.65
CA ASN A 795 2.60 11.04 -8.90
C ASN A 795 2.69 9.61 -9.45
N ASN A 796 3.72 9.29 -10.24
CA ASN A 796 3.94 7.91 -10.69
C ASN A 796 4.35 6.99 -9.53
N ILE A 797 5.28 7.45 -8.67
CA ILE A 797 5.73 6.70 -7.49
C ILE A 797 4.56 6.51 -6.50
N ARG A 798 3.74 7.54 -6.31
CA ARG A 798 2.49 7.46 -5.54
C ARG A 798 1.56 6.38 -6.08
N SER A 799 1.41 6.29 -7.40
CA SER A 799 0.53 5.31 -8.05
C SER A 799 1.10 3.90 -7.95
N GLU A 800 2.42 3.76 -8.04
CA GLU A 800 3.14 2.50 -7.80
C GLU A 800 2.95 2.01 -6.36
N TYR A 801 3.09 2.90 -5.36
CA TYR A 801 2.76 2.58 -3.97
C TYR A 801 1.32 2.09 -3.82
N GLU A 802 0.32 2.81 -4.36
CA GLU A 802 -1.10 2.40 -4.24
C GLU A 802 -1.34 1.04 -4.89
N GLN A 803 -0.75 0.79 -6.05
CA GLN A 803 -0.85 -0.49 -6.74
C GLN A 803 -0.24 -1.61 -5.90
N LYS A 804 1.00 -1.43 -5.41
CA LYS A 804 1.72 -2.45 -4.64
C LYS A 804 1.06 -2.75 -3.29
N GLN A 805 0.58 -1.71 -2.62
CA GLN A 805 -0.19 -1.86 -1.39
C GLN A 805 -1.52 -2.60 -1.64
N SER A 806 -2.20 -2.34 -2.77
CA SER A 806 -3.42 -3.07 -3.15
C SER A 806 -3.13 -4.53 -3.49
N GLU A 807 -2.05 -4.81 -4.24
CA GLU A 807 -1.60 -6.17 -4.58
C GLU A 807 -1.23 -6.95 -3.30
N PHE A 808 -0.58 -6.31 -2.34
CA PHE A 808 -0.30 -6.87 -1.01
C PHE A 808 -1.61 -7.21 -0.26
N GLU A 809 -2.58 -6.29 -0.19
CA GLU A 809 -3.85 -6.53 0.49
C GLU A 809 -4.68 -7.64 -0.20
N GLU A 810 -4.71 -7.68 -1.53
CA GLU A 810 -5.39 -8.74 -2.30
C GLU A 810 -4.75 -10.11 -2.05
N ARG A 811 -3.41 -10.20 -2.03
CA ARG A 811 -2.70 -11.44 -1.73
C ARG A 811 -2.88 -11.87 -0.28
N ARG A 812 -2.79 -10.94 0.68
CA ARG A 812 -3.05 -11.20 2.11
C ARG A 812 -4.46 -11.71 2.34
N ASN A 813 -5.46 -11.09 1.72
CA ASN A 813 -6.87 -11.47 1.90
C ASN A 813 -7.22 -12.78 1.18
N SER A 814 -6.59 -13.07 0.03
CA SER A 814 -6.81 -14.34 -0.68
C SER A 814 -6.14 -15.54 -0.01
N HIS A 815 -5.14 -15.29 0.86
CA HIS A 815 -4.40 -16.34 1.57
C HIS A 815 -5.26 -17.20 2.53
N GLY A 816 -6.49 -16.79 2.87
CA GLY A 816 -7.44 -17.63 3.64
C GLY A 816 -8.48 -18.38 2.80
N GLU A 817 -8.64 -18.06 1.52
CA GLU A 817 -9.65 -18.69 0.64
C GLU A 817 -9.08 -19.86 -0.19
N VAL A 818 -7.76 -19.93 -0.34
CA VAL A 818 -7.08 -20.85 -1.28
C VAL A 818 -6.47 -22.07 -0.59
N SER A 819 -5.98 -21.93 0.65
CA SER A 819 -5.32 -23.06 1.34
C SER A 819 -6.34 -24.05 1.90
N THR A 820 -6.33 -25.28 1.36
CA THR A 820 -7.18 -26.39 1.83
C THR A 820 -6.56 -27.18 2.97
N THR A 821 -5.27 -26.96 3.28
CA THR A 821 -4.51 -27.72 4.28
C THR A 821 -3.81 -26.77 5.26
N PRO A 822 -4.20 -26.76 6.55
CA PRO A 822 -3.56 -25.93 7.57
C PRO A 822 -2.08 -26.29 7.80
N VAL A 823 -1.24 -25.30 8.03
CA VAL A 823 0.13 -25.52 8.51
C VAL A 823 0.13 -25.88 10.00
N SER A 824 -0.85 -25.36 10.75
CA SER A 824 -1.03 -25.67 12.17
C SER A 824 -1.58 -27.08 12.40
N THR A 825 -1.01 -27.77 13.38
CA THR A 825 -1.42 -29.13 13.79
C THR A 825 -1.98 -29.18 15.22
N ALA A 826 -2.12 -28.02 15.88
CA ALA A 826 -2.44 -27.93 17.31
C ALA A 826 -3.92 -28.19 17.65
N ASP A 827 -4.84 -27.92 16.70
CA ASP A 827 -6.30 -28.01 16.93
C ASP A 827 -7.04 -28.91 15.92
N GLU A 828 -6.33 -29.66 15.08
CA GLU A 828 -6.98 -30.54 14.09
C GLU A 828 -7.51 -31.83 14.74
N SER A 829 -8.84 -31.98 14.74
CA SER A 829 -9.46 -33.27 14.99
C SER A 829 -9.20 -34.19 13.79
N TYR A 830 -8.51 -35.30 13.99
CA TYR A 830 -8.29 -36.32 12.96
C TYR A 830 -8.98 -37.63 13.30
N VAL A 831 -9.22 -38.46 12.27
CA VAL A 831 -9.78 -39.80 12.44
C VAL A 831 -8.87 -40.86 11.85
N TYR A 832 -8.39 -40.68 10.62
CA TYR A 832 -7.54 -41.62 9.91
C TYR A 832 -6.23 -41.02 9.43
N VAL A 833 -6.18 -39.71 9.16
CA VAL A 833 -4.98 -39.01 8.70
C VAL A 833 -4.56 -37.99 9.76
N LYS A 834 -3.47 -38.27 10.47
CA LYS A 834 -2.90 -37.37 11.46
C LYS A 834 -1.83 -36.51 10.81
N ASN A 835 -2.06 -35.21 10.75
CA ASN A 835 -1.07 -34.24 10.30
C ASN A 835 -0.11 -33.87 11.44
N ILE A 836 1.18 -33.78 11.15
CA ILE A 836 2.21 -33.34 12.10
C ILE A 836 3.20 -32.37 11.43
N LYS A 837 3.71 -31.42 12.20
CA LYS A 837 4.81 -30.53 11.80
C LYS A 837 6.15 -31.19 12.14
N PRO A 838 7.14 -31.22 11.22
CA PRO A 838 8.51 -31.61 11.55
C PRO A 838 9.06 -30.75 12.70
N GLU A 839 9.94 -31.30 13.56
CA GLU A 839 10.61 -30.50 14.60
C GLU A 839 11.46 -29.38 13.99
N ASP A 840 12.16 -29.70 12.90
CA ASP A 840 13.03 -28.78 12.19
C ASP A 840 12.55 -28.62 10.75
N VAL A 841 11.68 -27.63 10.55
CA VAL A 841 11.06 -27.31 9.25
C VAL A 841 12.09 -26.97 8.18
N LEU A 842 13.23 -26.40 8.57
CA LEU A 842 14.29 -25.99 7.64
C LEU A 842 14.96 -27.18 6.98
N ARG A 843 15.10 -28.29 7.73
CA ARG A 843 15.76 -29.50 7.23
C ARG A 843 14.95 -30.27 6.20
N THR A 844 13.66 -29.97 6.09
CA THR A 844 12.76 -30.55 5.08
C THR A 844 12.51 -29.61 3.92
N THR A 845 13.01 -28.37 3.99
CA THR A 845 12.74 -27.37 2.97
C THR A 845 13.55 -27.65 1.71
N GLY A 846 12.86 -27.80 0.57
CA GLY A 846 13.47 -28.04 -0.74
C GLY A 846 13.70 -29.50 -1.09
N ASP A 847 13.40 -30.43 -0.17
CA ASP A 847 13.37 -31.87 -0.46
C ASP A 847 12.03 -32.25 -1.11
N VAL A 848 12.06 -33.22 -2.02
CA VAL A 848 10.86 -33.63 -2.78
C VAL A 848 10.01 -34.62 -1.99
N ASP A 849 10.63 -35.42 -1.13
CA ASP A 849 9.93 -36.39 -0.29
C ASP A 849 10.70 -36.70 1.00
N ILE A 850 10.03 -37.41 1.89
CA ILE A 850 10.52 -37.82 3.20
C ILE A 850 11.78 -38.70 3.13
N ALA A 851 12.01 -39.39 2.01
CA ALA A 851 13.21 -40.22 1.82
C ALA A 851 14.42 -39.39 1.36
N GLU A 852 14.22 -38.29 0.65
CA GLU A 852 15.29 -37.35 0.36
C GLU A 852 15.64 -36.49 1.59
N SER A 853 14.69 -36.34 2.51
CA SER A 853 14.85 -35.54 3.72
C SER A 853 15.81 -36.12 4.76
N ASP A 854 16.42 -35.23 5.55
CA ASP A 854 17.28 -35.59 6.68
C ASP A 854 16.50 -35.74 8.01
N LEU A 855 15.17 -35.83 7.94
CA LEU A 855 14.25 -35.79 9.08
C LEU A 855 14.56 -36.90 10.11
N PHE A 856 14.77 -38.14 9.64
CA PHE A 856 15.04 -39.29 10.52
C PHE A 856 16.51 -39.44 10.96
N LYS A 857 17.39 -38.50 10.62
CA LYS A 857 18.74 -38.44 11.20
C LYS A 857 18.73 -37.85 12.61
N ASN A 858 17.66 -37.15 13.00
CA ASN A 858 17.48 -36.61 14.35
C ASN A 858 16.78 -37.62 15.26
N ALA A 859 17.44 -37.98 16.37
CA ALA A 859 16.89 -38.93 17.34
C ALA A 859 15.59 -38.45 18.01
N GLU A 860 15.43 -37.14 18.19
CA GLU A 860 14.21 -36.55 18.75
C GLU A 860 13.02 -36.73 17.81
N GLU A 861 13.24 -36.52 16.51
CA GLU A 861 12.23 -36.71 15.48
C GLU A 861 11.84 -38.19 15.33
N THR A 862 12.82 -39.10 15.35
CA THR A 862 12.54 -40.55 15.36
C THR A 862 11.71 -40.96 16.58
N GLN A 863 11.98 -40.38 17.76
CA GLN A 863 11.19 -40.64 18.96
C GLN A 863 9.76 -40.07 18.86
N ARG A 864 9.61 -38.87 18.27
CA ARG A 864 8.29 -38.28 17.98
C ARG A 864 7.51 -39.13 16.98
N LEU A 865 8.16 -39.61 15.92
CA LEU A 865 7.57 -40.53 14.96
C LEU A 865 7.04 -41.79 15.68
N GLN A 866 7.89 -42.44 16.48
CA GLN A 866 7.52 -43.65 17.21
C GLN A 866 6.29 -43.40 18.10
N ALA A 867 6.27 -42.31 18.87
CA ALA A 867 5.15 -41.96 19.72
C ALA A 867 3.84 -41.76 18.92
N ASN A 868 3.92 -41.13 17.74
CA ASN A 868 2.77 -40.96 16.85
C ASN A 868 2.30 -42.29 16.24
N LEU A 869 3.23 -43.17 15.81
CA LEU A 869 2.87 -44.49 15.30
C LEU A 869 2.24 -45.38 16.39
N GLU A 870 2.74 -45.33 17.62
CA GLU A 870 2.15 -46.01 18.76
C GLU A 870 0.73 -45.52 19.07
N GLU A 871 0.51 -44.19 18.99
CA GLU A 871 -0.81 -43.59 19.13
C GLU A 871 -1.78 -44.07 18.04
N LEU A 872 -1.37 -44.01 16.77
CA LEU A 872 -2.18 -44.48 15.63
C LEU A 872 -2.46 -45.98 15.73
N ALA A 873 -1.47 -46.80 16.10
CA ALA A 873 -1.67 -48.23 16.35
C ALA A 873 -2.63 -48.50 17.51
N SER A 874 -2.65 -47.62 18.51
CA SER A 874 -3.58 -47.72 19.63
C SER A 874 -5.05 -47.56 19.20
N ASN A 875 -5.33 -46.96 18.02
CA ASN A 875 -6.68 -46.94 17.46
C ASN A 875 -7.20 -48.36 17.18
N ALA A 876 -6.34 -49.33 16.89
CA ALA A 876 -6.71 -50.74 16.80
C ALA A 876 -7.04 -51.41 18.16
N ARG A 877 -6.99 -50.65 19.26
CA ARG A 877 -7.52 -51.02 20.59
C ARG A 877 -8.89 -50.40 20.86
N ASN A 878 -9.27 -49.40 20.07
CA ASN A 878 -10.54 -48.69 20.20
C ASN A 878 -11.65 -49.46 19.46
N GLN A 879 -12.79 -49.60 20.13
CA GLN A 879 -13.94 -50.33 19.58
C GLN A 879 -14.55 -49.63 18.36
N LYS A 880 -14.40 -48.30 18.22
CA LYS A 880 -14.91 -47.58 17.03
C LYS A 880 -14.18 -48.01 15.75
N TYR A 881 -12.87 -48.22 15.82
CA TYR A 881 -12.05 -48.61 14.66
C TYR A 881 -12.10 -50.12 14.39
N THR A 882 -12.07 -50.93 15.45
CA THR A 882 -12.09 -52.40 15.30
C THR A 882 -13.49 -52.94 15.06
N GLY A 883 -14.54 -52.30 15.57
CA GLY A 883 -15.89 -52.84 15.58
C GLY A 883 -16.03 -54.15 16.36
N LEU A 884 -15.05 -54.52 17.21
CA LEU A 884 -15.05 -55.78 17.95
C LEU A 884 -15.64 -55.60 19.36
N ARG A 885 -16.43 -56.60 19.80
CA ARG A 885 -17.02 -56.61 21.14
C ARG A 885 -16.01 -57.03 22.19
N ARG A 886 -15.27 -58.11 21.92
CA ARG A 886 -14.18 -58.63 22.75
C ARG A 886 -12.94 -58.89 21.90
N ARG A 887 -11.78 -58.76 22.52
CA ARG A 887 -10.45 -59.01 21.91
C ARG A 887 -9.76 -60.25 22.46
N LYS A 888 -10.35 -60.86 23.50
CA LYS A 888 -9.85 -62.05 24.19
C LYS A 888 -11.03 -62.92 24.59
N PHE A 889 -10.88 -64.22 24.41
CA PHE A 889 -11.89 -65.21 24.75
C PHE A 889 -11.23 -66.34 25.53
N SER A 890 -11.73 -66.57 26.74
CA SER A 890 -11.23 -67.66 27.59
C SER A 890 -12.32 -68.15 28.53
N GLN A 891 -12.32 -69.45 28.78
CA GLN A 891 -13.16 -70.07 29.80
C GLN A 891 -12.39 -71.24 30.43
N GLY A 892 -12.16 -71.16 31.75
CA GLY A 892 -11.32 -72.13 32.45
C GLY A 892 -9.89 -72.16 31.88
N ASN A 893 -9.48 -73.31 31.34
CA ASN A 893 -8.16 -73.49 30.71
C ASN A 893 -8.20 -73.35 29.18
N ALA A 894 -9.37 -73.23 28.57
CA ALA A 894 -9.52 -73.07 27.12
C ALA A 894 -9.42 -71.58 26.74
N ARG A 895 -8.74 -71.29 25.64
CA ARG A 895 -8.55 -69.94 25.09
C ARG A 895 -8.65 -69.98 23.58
N TYR A 896 -9.22 -68.93 23.01
CA TYR A 896 -9.27 -68.74 21.57
C TYR A 896 -7.94 -68.09 21.12
N ASN A 897 -7.17 -68.81 20.30
CA ASN A 897 -5.84 -68.37 19.87
C ASN A 897 -5.78 -68.04 18.37
N ASP A 898 -6.93 -68.03 17.69
CA ASP A 898 -6.97 -67.81 16.23
C ASP A 898 -7.05 -66.32 15.85
N ILE A 899 -7.13 -65.41 16.84
CA ILE A 899 -6.99 -63.96 16.57
C ILE A 899 -5.53 -63.64 16.31
N GLN A 900 -5.24 -63.18 15.10
CA GLN A 900 -3.89 -62.78 14.68
C GLN A 900 -3.85 -61.29 14.37
N ILE A 901 -2.77 -60.63 14.79
CA ILE A 901 -2.53 -59.21 14.52
C ILE A 901 -1.47 -59.07 13.45
N ARG A 902 -1.78 -58.32 12.39
CA ARG A 902 -0.87 -58.09 11.28
C ARG A 902 -0.71 -56.59 11.07
N ILE A 903 0.52 -56.14 10.86
CA ILE A 903 0.82 -54.72 10.72
C ILE A 903 1.66 -54.49 9.47
N ALA A 904 1.29 -53.51 8.67
CA ALA A 904 2.10 -53.01 7.58
C ALA A 904 2.42 -51.55 7.78
N ALA A 905 3.70 -51.19 7.71
CA ALA A 905 4.14 -49.80 7.63
C ALA A 905 4.59 -49.49 6.19
N GLN A 906 4.21 -48.33 5.66
CA GLN A 906 4.48 -47.97 4.27
C GLN A 906 4.93 -46.51 4.19
N SER A 907 6.07 -46.25 3.58
CA SER A 907 6.59 -44.91 3.29
C SER A 907 7.76 -45.01 2.33
N ARG A 908 8.10 -43.91 1.66
CA ARG A 908 9.31 -43.84 0.84
C ARG A 908 10.59 -43.96 1.67
N ALA A 909 10.56 -43.57 2.95
CA ALA A 909 11.71 -43.59 3.86
C ALA A 909 11.82 -44.85 4.73
N MET A 910 11.13 -45.94 4.37
CA MET A 910 11.15 -47.18 5.17
C MET A 910 12.56 -47.80 5.30
N ASP A 911 13.49 -47.50 4.39
CA ASP A 911 14.88 -47.95 4.43
C ASP A 911 15.75 -47.16 5.44
N GLN A 912 15.26 -46.01 5.91
CA GLN A 912 15.93 -45.15 6.90
C GLN A 912 15.50 -45.44 8.33
N LEU A 913 14.33 -46.06 8.50
CA LEU A 913 13.79 -46.45 9.80
C LEU A 913 14.32 -47.83 10.20
N GLY A 914 14.71 -47.99 11.47
CA GLY A 914 15.13 -49.27 11.99
C GLY A 914 13.94 -50.20 12.27
N ALA A 915 14.25 -51.48 12.48
CA ALA A 915 13.24 -52.48 12.79
C ALA A 915 12.62 -52.29 14.19
N ASP A 916 13.33 -51.65 15.11
CA ASP A 916 12.88 -51.43 16.48
C ASP A 916 11.83 -50.29 16.54
N GLU A 917 11.99 -49.25 15.71
CA GLU A 917 11.07 -48.11 15.60
C GLU A 917 9.69 -48.50 15.03
N LEU A 918 9.64 -49.59 14.26
CA LEU A 918 8.44 -50.11 13.60
C LEU A 918 7.84 -51.33 14.32
N ASP A 919 8.47 -51.82 15.40
CA ASP A 919 7.95 -52.94 16.17
C ASP A 919 6.90 -52.47 17.19
N LEU A 920 5.63 -52.57 16.78
CA LEU A 920 4.48 -52.16 17.60
C LEU A 920 3.90 -53.31 18.42
N GLN A 921 4.59 -54.46 18.55
CA GLN A 921 4.06 -55.65 19.21
C GLN A 921 3.59 -55.36 20.65
N ASP A 922 4.36 -54.55 21.40
CA ASP A 922 4.08 -54.18 22.78
C ASP A 922 2.74 -53.43 22.97
N ILE A 923 2.28 -52.69 21.95
CA ILE A 923 0.99 -51.98 21.97
C ILE A 923 -0.19 -52.97 22.02
N PHE A 924 -0.03 -54.14 21.39
CA PHE A 924 -1.05 -55.18 21.32
C PHE A 924 -0.95 -56.19 22.46
N GLN A 925 0.22 -56.31 23.09
CA GLN A 925 0.41 -57.13 24.28
C GLN A 925 -0.57 -56.70 25.38
N GLY A 926 -1.22 -57.69 26.01
CA GLY A 926 -2.23 -57.46 27.03
C GLY A 926 -3.62 -57.05 26.52
N SER A 927 -3.75 -56.50 25.30
CA SER A 927 -5.03 -56.18 24.67
C SER A 927 -5.58 -57.32 23.81
N TYR A 928 -4.68 -58.02 23.11
CA TYR A 928 -4.94 -59.27 22.41
C TYR A 928 -4.11 -60.41 23.05
N ASP A 929 -4.47 -61.65 22.78
CA ASP A 929 -3.70 -62.82 23.23
C ASP A 929 -2.58 -63.14 22.23
N VAL A 930 -1.71 -62.16 22.01
CA VAL A 930 -0.50 -62.30 21.19
C VAL A 930 0.53 -63.09 22.00
N GLY A 931 0.97 -64.27 21.54
CA GLY A 931 1.95 -65.08 22.27
C GLY A 931 3.25 -64.32 22.65
N ASN A 932 3.96 -64.80 23.69
CA ASN A 932 5.22 -64.19 24.12
C ASN A 932 6.30 -64.32 23.02
N GLY A 933 6.84 -63.18 22.58
CA GLY A 933 7.73 -62.99 21.42
C GLY A 933 8.90 -63.95 21.32
N GLY A 934 8.84 -64.82 20.31
CA GLY A 934 9.98 -65.53 19.75
C GLY A 934 9.84 -65.55 18.23
N ALA A 935 10.97 -65.52 17.50
CA ALA A 935 10.99 -65.64 16.05
C ALA A 935 10.23 -66.92 15.62
N GLY A 936 9.09 -66.74 14.97
CA GLY A 936 8.13 -67.81 14.63
C GLY A 936 6.79 -67.77 15.36
N ASN A 937 6.48 -66.69 16.10
CA ASN A 937 5.15 -66.49 16.67
C ASN A 937 4.12 -66.23 15.55
N LYS A 938 3.13 -67.10 15.39
CA LYS A 938 2.11 -66.99 14.33
C LYS A 938 1.10 -65.86 14.60
N ASP A 939 1.01 -65.40 15.85
CA ASP A 939 -0.07 -64.51 16.30
C ASP A 939 0.20 -63.01 16.00
N TYR A 940 1.45 -62.67 15.66
CA TYR A 940 1.85 -61.31 15.27
C TYR A 940 2.75 -61.34 14.05
N THR A 941 2.47 -60.50 13.05
CA THR A 941 3.31 -60.37 11.85
C THR A 941 3.39 -58.92 11.44
N ALA A 942 4.60 -58.40 11.23
CA ALA A 942 4.82 -57.05 10.73
C ALA A 942 5.65 -57.08 9.43
N TRP A 943 5.36 -56.19 8.49
CA TRP A 943 6.19 -55.95 7.30
C TRP A 943 6.20 -54.48 6.91
N THR A 944 7.17 -54.11 6.09
CA THR A 944 7.35 -52.74 5.60
C THR A 944 7.24 -52.67 4.08
N CYS A 945 6.89 -51.49 3.55
CA CYS A 945 6.81 -51.23 2.12
C CYS A 945 7.47 -49.88 1.79
N GLU A 946 8.45 -49.88 0.89
CA GLU A 946 9.21 -48.70 0.45
C GLU A 946 8.45 -47.90 -0.65
N PHE A 947 7.19 -47.55 -0.39
CA PHE A 947 6.39 -46.69 -1.25
C PHE A 947 5.25 -46.05 -0.45
N GLY A 948 4.77 -44.90 -0.91
CA GLY A 948 3.73 -44.09 -0.28
C GLY A 948 3.76 -42.68 -0.86
N ASP A 949 2.91 -41.81 -0.34
CA ASP A 949 2.97 -40.39 -0.69
C ASP A 949 4.28 -39.74 -0.22
N SER A 950 4.58 -38.55 -0.74
CA SER A 950 5.86 -37.87 -0.52
C SER A 950 6.18 -37.65 0.96
N TRP A 951 5.19 -37.30 1.78
CA TRP A 951 5.37 -36.97 3.19
C TRP A 951 4.57 -37.84 4.15
N ASP A 952 4.09 -38.99 3.66
CA ASP A 952 3.21 -39.88 4.41
C ASP A 952 3.94 -41.11 4.96
N ILE A 953 3.45 -41.57 6.11
CA ILE A 953 3.70 -42.89 6.67
C ILE A 953 2.36 -43.57 6.89
N GLY A 954 2.03 -44.52 6.02
CA GLY A 954 0.86 -45.36 6.14
C GLY A 954 1.08 -46.49 7.14
N LEU A 955 0.13 -46.68 8.05
CA LEU A 955 0.09 -47.78 9.01
C LEU A 955 -1.22 -48.55 8.83
N SER A 956 -1.13 -49.83 8.47
CA SER A 956 -2.30 -50.68 8.28
C SER A 956 -2.29 -51.83 9.27
N VAL A 957 -3.29 -51.87 10.16
CA VAL A 957 -3.47 -52.98 11.11
C VAL A 957 -4.58 -53.89 10.60
N PHE A 958 -4.33 -55.19 10.57
CA PHE A 958 -5.32 -56.23 10.30
C PHE A 958 -5.53 -57.10 11.52
N VAL A 959 -6.77 -57.29 11.92
CA VAL A 959 -7.17 -58.20 13.00
C VAL A 959 -7.95 -59.36 12.39
N ASP A 960 -7.28 -60.51 12.28
CA ASP A 960 -7.78 -61.72 11.60
C ASP A 960 -8.43 -62.71 12.59
N GLY A 961 -9.14 -63.71 12.08
CA GLY A 961 -9.78 -64.75 12.88
C GLY A 961 -11.02 -64.26 13.65
N ILE A 962 -11.81 -63.38 13.03
CA ILE A 962 -13.01 -62.80 13.64
C ILE A 962 -14.26 -63.54 13.15
N PHE A 963 -15.03 -64.09 14.09
CA PHE A 963 -16.36 -64.68 13.85
C PHE A 963 -17.46 -63.63 13.98
N LEU A 964 -18.61 -63.89 13.33
CA LEU A 964 -19.69 -62.92 13.14
C LEU A 964 -20.20 -62.32 14.45
N ASP A 965 -20.38 -63.15 15.48
CA ASP A 965 -20.94 -62.79 16.78
C ASP A 965 -20.05 -61.80 17.58
N ASN A 966 -18.74 -61.75 17.28
CA ASN A 966 -17.82 -60.79 17.88
C ASN A 966 -17.85 -59.40 17.20
N ILE A 967 -18.46 -59.28 16.02
CA ILE A 967 -18.66 -57.97 15.40
C ILE A 967 -19.73 -57.26 16.24
N ARG A 968 -19.30 -56.23 16.98
CA ARG A 968 -20.12 -55.50 17.96
C ARG A 968 -21.47 -55.08 17.39
N LYS A 969 -21.47 -54.49 16.19
CA LYS A 969 -22.70 -54.04 15.53
C LYS A 969 -23.65 -55.18 15.19
N VAL A 970 -23.20 -56.41 15.06
CA VAL A 970 -24.07 -57.54 14.79
C VAL A 970 -24.84 -57.95 16.04
N SER A 971 -24.22 -57.88 17.23
CA SER A 971 -24.76 -58.41 18.48
C SER A 971 -25.26 -57.35 19.49
N ASP A 972 -24.94 -56.06 19.32
CA ASP A 972 -25.39 -54.98 20.20
C ASP A 972 -26.88 -54.63 20.02
N ALA A 973 -27.47 -54.07 21.10
CA ALA A 973 -28.79 -53.46 21.05
C ALA A 973 -28.81 -52.28 20.07
N ASP A 974 -29.85 -52.19 19.24
CA ASP A 974 -29.95 -51.25 18.10
C ASP A 974 -28.88 -51.47 17.00
N GLY A 975 -28.23 -52.63 17.00
CA GLY A 975 -27.29 -53.06 15.95
C GLY A 975 -27.96 -53.57 14.66
N TYR A 976 -27.17 -54.22 13.82
CA TYR A 976 -27.57 -54.82 12.55
C TYR A 976 -28.64 -55.89 12.71
N ARG A 977 -28.51 -56.78 13.71
CA ARG A 977 -29.50 -57.84 13.98
C ARG A 977 -30.85 -57.24 14.37
N ASP A 978 -30.84 -56.24 15.26
CA ASP A 978 -32.07 -55.58 15.70
C ASP A 978 -32.73 -54.82 14.55
N GLY A 979 -31.94 -54.12 13.73
CA GLY A 979 -32.42 -53.50 12.49
C GLY A 979 -33.07 -54.53 11.56
N TYR A 980 -32.41 -55.67 11.35
CA TYR A 980 -32.94 -56.76 10.54
C TYR A 980 -34.25 -57.33 11.11
N LYS A 981 -34.32 -57.63 12.41
CA LYS A 981 -35.53 -58.14 13.07
C LYS A 981 -36.67 -57.12 13.03
N GLN A 982 -36.38 -55.84 13.24
CA GLN A 982 -37.37 -54.77 13.13
C GLN A 982 -37.95 -54.71 11.72
N GLN A 983 -37.09 -54.75 10.71
CA GLN A 983 -37.50 -54.72 9.31
C GLN A 983 -38.26 -55.99 8.92
N GLN A 984 -37.83 -57.16 9.41
CA GLN A 984 -38.50 -58.43 9.20
C GLN A 984 -39.92 -58.44 9.79
N ARG A 985 -40.12 -57.89 11.00
CA ARG A 985 -41.48 -57.75 11.59
C ARG A 985 -42.39 -56.84 10.75
N LYS A 986 -41.80 -55.83 10.09
CA LYS A 986 -42.51 -54.87 9.24
C LYS A 986 -42.85 -55.45 7.87
N LEU A 987 -41.92 -56.18 7.26
CA LEU A 987 -42.03 -56.68 5.88
C LEU A 987 -42.54 -58.12 5.79
N GLY A 988 -42.43 -58.93 6.84
CA GLY A 988 -42.73 -60.36 6.79
C GLY A 988 -41.83 -61.08 5.78
N ASP A 989 -42.45 -61.84 4.88
CA ASP A 989 -41.76 -62.61 3.82
C ASP A 989 -41.02 -61.72 2.81
N ASP A 990 -41.40 -60.44 2.70
CA ASP A 990 -40.76 -59.49 1.79
C ASP A 990 -39.37 -59.06 2.27
N ILE A 991 -38.91 -59.52 3.44
CA ILE A 991 -37.53 -59.33 3.93
C ILE A 991 -36.48 -59.84 2.92
N LEU A 992 -36.87 -60.76 2.03
CA LEU A 992 -36.03 -61.28 0.94
C LEU A 992 -35.40 -60.17 0.07
N VAL A 993 -36.00 -58.98 0.00
CA VAL A 993 -35.45 -57.84 -0.76
C VAL A 993 -34.14 -57.31 -0.18
N HIS A 994 -33.79 -57.69 1.05
CA HIS A 994 -32.51 -57.38 1.70
C HIS A 994 -31.49 -58.53 1.60
N HIS A 995 -31.83 -59.62 0.90
CA HIS A 995 -30.92 -60.73 0.62
C HIS A 995 -30.38 -60.65 -0.81
N SER A 996 -29.29 -61.37 -1.08
CA SER A 996 -28.73 -61.52 -2.43
C SER A 996 -28.29 -62.94 -2.72
N TYR A 997 -27.65 -63.61 -1.76
CA TYR A 997 -27.17 -64.97 -1.94
C TYR A 997 -28.32 -65.97 -2.11
N LEU A 998 -28.14 -66.89 -3.07
CA LEU A 998 -29.08 -67.95 -3.49
C LEU A 998 -30.46 -67.53 -4.03
N LEU A 999 -30.78 -66.23 -4.11
CA LEU A 999 -32.09 -65.79 -4.62
C LEU A 999 -32.40 -66.32 -6.03
N ASP A 1000 -31.37 -66.52 -6.87
CA ASP A 1000 -31.47 -67.10 -8.20
C ASP A 1000 -31.76 -68.61 -8.20
N GLU A 1001 -31.61 -69.26 -7.05
CA GLU A 1001 -31.96 -70.66 -6.80
C GLU A 1001 -33.33 -70.78 -6.07
N GLY A 1002 -34.10 -69.69 -5.96
CA GLY A 1002 -35.42 -69.69 -5.33
C GLY A 1002 -35.37 -69.84 -3.80
N LYS A 1003 -34.26 -69.45 -3.17
CA LYS A 1003 -34.06 -69.52 -1.71
C LYS A 1003 -33.17 -68.37 -1.22
N TYR A 1004 -33.13 -68.12 0.08
CA TYR A 1004 -32.13 -67.24 0.69
C TYR A 1004 -31.70 -67.81 2.05
N VAL A 1005 -30.53 -67.39 2.51
CA VAL A 1005 -29.98 -67.80 3.80
C VAL A 1005 -30.18 -66.69 4.82
N ARG A 1006 -30.60 -67.05 6.02
CA ARG A 1006 -30.73 -66.12 7.15
C ARG A 1006 -30.09 -66.69 8.41
N ARG A 1007 -29.26 -65.88 9.06
CA ARG A 1007 -28.76 -66.11 10.42
C ARG A 1007 -29.87 -65.83 11.43
N SER A 1008 -30.42 -66.87 12.07
CA SER A 1008 -31.60 -66.79 12.95
C SER A 1008 -31.26 -66.23 14.35
N ASP A 1009 -30.15 -66.67 14.93
CA ASP A 1009 -29.66 -66.23 16.23
C ASP A 1009 -28.17 -65.86 16.23
N VAL A 1010 -27.76 -65.13 17.27
CA VAL A 1010 -26.35 -64.80 17.55
C VAL A 1010 -26.08 -65.07 19.02
N LEU A 1011 -24.90 -65.60 19.29
CA LEU A 1011 -24.37 -65.90 20.61
C LEU A 1011 -23.93 -64.60 21.30
N ASN A 1012 -24.23 -64.48 22.59
CA ASN A 1012 -23.84 -63.33 23.38
C ASN A 1012 -22.41 -63.49 23.87
N MET A 1013 -21.46 -62.80 23.24
CA MET A 1013 -20.05 -62.85 23.63
C MET A 1013 -19.77 -62.33 25.05
N GLU A 1014 -20.75 -61.77 25.75
CA GLU A 1014 -20.62 -61.45 27.17
C GLU A 1014 -20.86 -62.64 28.11
N ASP A 1015 -21.65 -63.62 27.68
CA ASP A 1015 -21.98 -64.83 28.44
C ASP A 1015 -20.85 -65.86 28.34
N PRO A 1016 -20.27 -66.32 29.47
CA PRO A 1016 -19.24 -67.36 29.47
C PRO A 1016 -19.65 -68.67 28.78
N ASP A 1017 -20.93 -69.04 28.82
CA ASP A 1017 -21.40 -70.28 28.19
C ASP A 1017 -21.44 -70.14 26.67
N ASP A 1018 -21.81 -68.98 26.15
CA ASP A 1018 -21.77 -68.69 24.71
C ASP A 1018 -20.33 -68.53 24.21
N VAL A 1019 -19.42 -68.00 25.02
CA VAL A 1019 -17.99 -67.98 24.69
C VAL A 1019 -17.44 -69.40 24.58
N SER A 1020 -17.91 -70.33 25.42
CA SER A 1020 -17.51 -71.75 25.39
C SER A 1020 -17.79 -72.41 24.05
N PHE A 1021 -18.83 -71.96 23.34
CA PHE A 1021 -19.25 -72.47 22.05
C PHE A 1021 -18.08 -72.44 21.05
N PHE A 1022 -17.39 -71.31 20.94
CA PHE A 1022 -16.28 -71.06 20.02
C PHE A 1022 -14.91 -71.60 20.50
N LEU A 1023 -14.84 -72.14 21.73
CA LEU A 1023 -13.63 -72.76 22.26
C LEU A 1023 -13.56 -74.28 21.99
N ARG A 1024 -14.53 -74.81 21.24
CA ARG A 1024 -14.65 -76.24 20.87
C ARG A 1024 -13.90 -76.53 19.57
N ASP A 1025 -13.94 -77.79 19.15
CA ASP A 1025 -13.37 -78.23 17.88
C ASP A 1025 -14.09 -77.57 16.70
N GLU A 1026 -13.33 -77.09 15.70
CA GLU A 1026 -13.84 -76.35 14.55
C GLU A 1026 -14.99 -77.07 13.84
N HIS A 1027 -14.89 -78.38 13.61
CA HIS A 1027 -15.94 -79.14 12.92
C HIS A 1027 -17.26 -79.12 13.70
N GLN A 1028 -17.20 -79.18 15.04
CA GLN A 1028 -18.40 -79.10 15.88
C GLN A 1028 -19.05 -77.73 15.83
N VAL A 1029 -18.22 -76.67 15.86
CA VAL A 1029 -18.67 -75.28 15.77
C VAL A 1029 -19.36 -75.05 14.42
N VAL A 1030 -18.73 -75.47 13.32
CA VAL A 1030 -19.27 -75.33 11.96
C VAL A 1030 -20.59 -76.08 11.80
N ASP A 1031 -20.65 -77.35 12.21
CA ASP A 1031 -21.86 -78.18 12.09
C ASP A 1031 -23.03 -77.61 12.90
N GLU A 1032 -22.78 -77.16 14.13
CA GLU A 1032 -23.83 -76.57 14.98
C GLU A 1032 -24.29 -75.20 14.45
N LEU A 1033 -23.38 -74.34 13.97
CA LEU A 1033 -23.74 -73.07 13.36
C LEU A 1033 -24.66 -73.28 12.14
N LEU A 1034 -24.31 -74.21 11.24
CA LEU A 1034 -25.10 -74.49 10.04
C LEU A 1034 -26.49 -75.08 10.35
N ASN A 1035 -26.59 -75.96 11.35
CA ASN A 1035 -27.84 -76.67 11.64
C ASN A 1035 -28.79 -75.89 12.56
N ASP A 1036 -28.27 -75.17 13.55
CA ASP A 1036 -29.09 -74.60 14.63
C ASP A 1036 -29.29 -73.08 14.50
N TYR A 1037 -28.41 -72.39 13.77
CA TYR A 1037 -28.41 -70.93 13.69
C TYR A 1037 -28.62 -70.37 12.28
N TYR A 1038 -28.73 -71.23 11.27
CA TYR A 1038 -28.97 -70.83 9.89
C TYR A 1038 -30.24 -71.47 9.34
N ASP A 1039 -31.12 -70.62 8.79
CA ASP A 1039 -32.31 -71.05 8.07
C ASP A 1039 -32.07 -70.88 6.56
N ILE A 1040 -32.42 -71.91 5.79
CA ILE A 1040 -32.59 -71.79 4.34
C ILE A 1040 -34.08 -71.62 4.06
N VAL A 1041 -34.47 -70.44 3.57
CA VAL A 1041 -35.87 -70.09 3.33
C VAL A 1041 -36.15 -70.10 1.83
N HIS A 1042 -37.16 -70.86 1.40
CA HIS A 1042 -37.60 -70.91 0.00
C HIS A 1042 -38.52 -69.74 -0.34
N THR A 1043 -38.33 -69.12 -1.52
CA THR A 1043 -39.08 -67.91 -1.93
C THR A 1043 -40.50 -68.23 -2.44
N ASN A 1044 -40.76 -69.49 -2.82
CA ASN A 1044 -41.95 -69.92 -3.57
C ASN A 1044 -42.84 -70.94 -2.84
N GLU A 1045 -42.63 -71.20 -1.55
CA GLU A 1045 -43.49 -72.15 -0.85
C GLU A 1045 -44.94 -71.63 -0.74
N PRO A 1046 -45.96 -72.39 -1.18
CA PRO A 1046 -47.35 -72.02 -1.00
C PRO A 1046 -47.68 -72.06 0.48
N LYS A 1047 -48.27 -70.96 0.99
CA LYS A 1047 -48.78 -70.86 2.36
C LYS A 1047 -49.64 -72.09 2.68
N THR A 1048 -49.15 -72.94 3.58
CA THR A 1048 -50.02 -73.88 4.27
C THR A 1048 -50.69 -73.09 5.39
N ASP A 1049 -52.01 -72.91 5.28
CA ASP A 1049 -52.88 -72.28 6.29
C ASP A 1049 -52.96 -73.12 7.58
N ALA A 1050 -51.84 -73.47 8.21
CA ALA A 1050 -51.79 -74.39 9.33
C ALA A 1050 -51.40 -73.77 10.69
N GLU A 1051 -51.03 -72.49 10.76
CA GLU A 1051 -50.65 -71.85 12.03
C GLU A 1051 -51.44 -70.58 12.37
N SER A 1052 -52.75 -70.55 12.06
CA SER A 1052 -53.67 -69.52 12.60
C SER A 1052 -54.60 -70.01 13.70
N GLU A 1053 -54.46 -71.25 14.16
CA GLU A 1053 -55.20 -71.77 15.32
C GLU A 1053 -54.24 -72.13 16.45
N LEU A 1054 -53.88 -71.16 17.29
CA LEU A 1054 -53.58 -71.34 18.73
C LEU A 1054 -53.20 -69.98 19.35
N ASP A 1055 -54.14 -69.03 19.40
CA ASP A 1055 -54.16 -68.05 20.50
C ASP A 1055 -55.57 -67.51 20.72
N THR A 1056 -56.40 -68.35 21.35
CA THR A 1056 -57.62 -67.88 22.00
C THR A 1056 -57.31 -67.65 23.48
N HIS A 1057 -57.04 -66.39 23.83
CA HIS A 1057 -57.04 -65.94 25.22
C HIS A 1057 -58.43 -66.20 25.86
N PRO A 1058 -58.50 -66.83 27.05
CA PRO A 1058 -59.75 -66.95 27.77
C PRO A 1058 -60.09 -65.64 28.49
N LEU A 1059 -61.35 -65.24 28.34
CA LEU A 1059 -62.02 -64.21 29.14
C LEU A 1059 -61.92 -64.54 30.63
N GLU A 1060 -61.30 -63.65 31.42
CA GLU A 1060 -61.59 -63.54 32.84
C GLU A 1060 -62.30 -62.21 33.14
N ARG A 1061 -63.59 -62.33 33.48
CA ARG A 1061 -64.29 -61.39 34.35
C ARG A 1061 -63.77 -61.60 35.77
N ASN A 1062 -63.49 -60.51 36.50
CA ASN A 1062 -64.13 -60.23 37.79
C ASN A 1062 -63.77 -58.83 38.31
N GLU A 1063 -64.84 -58.14 38.72
CA GLU A 1063 -65.01 -56.95 39.57
C GLU A 1063 -64.47 -55.58 39.12
#